data_AF-A0A662GK35-F1
#
_entry.id   AF-A0A662GK35-F1
#
_cell.length_a   1.000
_cell.length_b   1.000
_cell.length_c   1.000
_cell.angle_alpha   90.00
_cell.angle_beta   90.00
_cell.angle_gamma   90.00
#
_symmetry.space_group_name_H-M   'P 1'
#
loop_
_entity.id
_entity.type
_entity.pdbx_description
1 polymer ?
#
loop_
_entity_poly.entity_id
_entity_poly.type
_entity_poly.pdbx_seq_one_letter_code
_entity_poly.pdbx_strand_id
1 'polypeptide(L)'
;MDKIHTVLFFLLLDPRLNPENMVEEASEENNVAECLVPVSPSVDLEVLPEDIIWSPPIPKAGEGVGFRVFVRNNGNVRAHDVTVTLTLTYNYVDDSGQCVEESVVLTSTQSFDLDSGMSRAVPVYLESGKWIWTIPAELCSDKVQVVAEVFSIEVDVNPGNNVASKMMSVVSYEGNLRLIGVTPAECPRDTIPLGYVLFRITVFRSGWVESRQTTLRIESVRKGGTSTLTELRISLASEEVDQEYAVILIAIAESPSLVGNHVQAVIINSQLLSETWTLVATVDPDNEIYETDEEDNSAAYRYSPELASADCLPDLTVYKSNIRVVATCSKTGPVLEVGGIVSNIGSGEVNSVSILVELPEIGGSSTVSVDLFGGSATFTVQIPLMKAEMESRVNVRVVVDPSNEIKESNEENNIVESLMDVSLADLAAEITNIYGKIGPGRVLLVDFKVTNLGNILEPEIGCGEIVVKMFDNVTEVWRQTTLEVEYYTWDSEGRQVWYGSLEIPLPIYSSKYIRCIKVEIEAGIFNLPELDLSNNRDWETVCPELAMPDLIPAVYISTLNGEIVEGESFDVSVYAVNLNPNYEFSGGVKVKFTMGPVVLEFPETEITVSYGETFVLSFTFSEDYWNTIEVSGERPTEIVVELETDVMELSKENNIYVYNLELLPDLKPISLEVCGCTGGYDDVLYIPGKCVFYLEVRNEGSFRAKNVDVEAWVVSQEGVDICSFGANSIEEIEAGESIIVSFEVETSLDNCPLESITSYVLEFRVDPENEVEEFNEDNNVYSWSFLCLYNLKPIVTASPSPILGINQPGEGLSGEFIVPVFEGLSLDIDVIDPDMGDYLVRVEVWLRGQGGDELWYQTWFEEGETRTFTTSISLADHIQSPGTYRLEVVAEDSRGATSSLQIILQAINIPVEVEYSVEYPLDLYSETFQHRVCKIYVALTNTWSESLHVRYSVVNLDEKLIQEMPWLTDPSPYNQYRAVGEVELSPEGQSTDTLWIPLSYFDPVTGWSPSFLASSTDNLYPLVFVVEAEVDGYWVKIAEYDLSFTYQTYRLVGCAIMQDENGDFFVTPGEGHTLDVEASTRRGERFLLEGIENAIEVYPFYTSGGEDLQVFWGTFGSNLRAEYTDNHYLVGSSVIFPADTRYGDYSGNVVLVYAILEVIDTETLASHTVITCNSLTIPIKQELILEFSYGEYEELPCQGYWISINYIAGPEETLSIYATCLEIAQLETLNWNP
;
A
#
# COMPACT_ATOMS: atom_id res chain seq x y z
N MET A 1 -23.29 -6.06 52.04
CA MET A 1 -22.90 -6.61 50.73
C MET A 1 -24.21 -6.98 50.07
N ASP A 2 -24.75 -6.28 49.08
CA ASP A 2 -24.18 -5.24 48.20
C ASP A 2 -25.25 -4.20 47.84
N LYS A 3 -24.80 -2.95 47.65
CA LYS A 3 -25.62 -1.83 47.19
C LYS A 3 -25.86 -1.99 45.70
N ILE A 4 -27.13 -2.00 45.29
CA ILE A 4 -27.54 -1.92 43.89
C ILE A 4 -27.22 -0.50 43.39
N HIS A 5 -26.34 -0.41 42.39
CA HIS A 5 -26.08 0.82 41.64
C HIS A 5 -27.26 1.06 40.69
N THR A 6 -28.02 2.12 40.92
CA THR A 6 -28.91 2.71 39.91
C THR A 6 -28.03 3.49 38.94
N VAL A 7 -27.89 3.00 37.70
CA VAL A 7 -27.23 3.74 36.61
C VAL A 7 -28.27 4.70 36.03
N LEU A 8 -28.13 6.00 36.33
CA LEU A 8 -28.84 7.06 35.62
C LEU A 8 -28.16 7.27 34.27
N PHE A 9 -28.90 7.11 33.17
CA PHE A 9 -28.45 7.54 31.86
C PHE A 9 -28.73 9.04 31.72
N PHE A 10 -27.66 9.81 31.58
CA PHE A 10 -27.74 11.23 31.20
C PHE A 10 -27.41 11.32 29.72
N LEU A 11 -28.23 12.04 28.95
CA LEU A 11 -27.83 12.52 27.63
C LEU A 11 -26.98 13.77 27.86
N LEU A 12 -25.70 13.73 27.48
CA LEU A 12 -24.83 14.90 27.47
C LEU A 12 -25.04 15.63 26.14
N LEU A 13 -25.65 16.81 26.19
CA LEU A 13 -25.67 17.73 25.06
C LEU A 13 -24.47 18.67 25.24
N ASP A 14 -23.56 18.72 24.26
CA ASP A 14 -22.40 19.62 24.17
C ASP A 14 -22.62 20.67 23.05
N PRO A 15 -23.53 21.64 23.23
CA PRO A 15 -23.64 22.78 22.33
C PRO A 15 -22.40 23.69 22.52
N ARG A 16 -21.61 23.82 21.46
CA ARG A 16 -20.46 24.73 21.41
C ARG A 16 -20.84 26.00 20.65
N LEU A 17 -20.65 27.16 21.29
CA LEU A 17 -20.70 28.44 20.61
C LEU A 17 -19.32 28.68 19.97
N ASN A 18 -19.25 29.09 18.70
CA ASN A 18 -17.99 29.28 17.98
C ASN A 18 -17.03 28.06 18.01
N PRO A 19 -17.46 26.83 17.62
CA PRO A 19 -16.64 25.63 17.77
C PRO A 19 -15.31 25.63 16.98
N GLU A 20 -15.18 26.52 15.99
CA GLU A 20 -14.00 26.66 15.14
C GLU A 20 -13.08 27.84 15.57
N ASN A 21 -13.37 28.51 16.70
CA ASN A 21 -12.61 29.67 17.22
C ASN A 21 -12.40 30.80 16.19
N MET A 22 -13.38 31.04 15.32
CA MET A 22 -13.29 32.06 14.26
C MET A 22 -13.46 33.49 14.77
N VAL A 23 -13.93 33.67 16.01
CA VAL A 23 -14.07 34.97 16.69
C VAL A 23 -13.19 34.98 17.94
N GLU A 24 -12.31 35.98 18.08
CA GLU A 24 -11.43 36.13 19.24
C GLU A 24 -12.22 36.71 20.44
N GLU A 25 -12.36 35.91 21.51
CA GLU A 25 -13.18 36.24 22.67
C GLU A 25 -12.32 36.39 23.95
N ALA A 26 -12.87 37.05 24.97
CA ALA A 26 -12.11 37.33 26.20
C ALA A 26 -11.78 36.08 27.03
N SER A 27 -12.39 34.93 26.72
CA SER A 27 -12.15 33.65 27.38
C SER A 27 -12.67 32.50 26.52
N GLU A 28 -11.79 31.83 25.77
CA GLU A 28 -12.13 30.66 24.94
C GLU A 28 -12.71 29.47 25.73
N GLU A 29 -12.49 29.42 27.04
CA GLU A 29 -12.93 28.32 27.91
C GLU A 29 -14.43 28.37 28.30
N ASN A 30 -15.17 29.45 27.97
CA ASN A 30 -16.59 29.58 28.35
C ASN A 30 -17.57 29.30 27.20
N ASN A 31 -17.08 28.76 26.09
CA ASN A 31 -17.83 28.46 24.86
C ASN A 31 -18.56 27.11 24.88
N VAL A 32 -18.45 26.39 25.98
CA VAL A 32 -19.06 25.07 26.21
C VAL A 32 -20.12 25.19 27.31
N ALA A 33 -21.35 24.76 27.00
CA ALA A 33 -22.43 24.68 27.97
C ALA A 33 -22.92 23.24 28.13
N GLU A 34 -22.50 22.55 29.19
CA GLU A 34 -22.92 21.18 29.46
C GLU A 34 -24.29 21.14 30.17
N CYS A 35 -25.26 20.45 29.57
CA CYS A 35 -26.56 20.19 30.19
C CYS A 35 -26.78 18.68 30.31
N LEU A 36 -27.00 18.21 31.55
CA LEU A 36 -27.37 16.83 31.84
C LEU A 36 -28.90 16.72 31.81
N VAL A 37 -29.45 16.09 30.76
CA VAL A 37 -30.89 15.77 30.71
C VAL A 37 -31.11 14.40 31.34
N PRO A 38 -31.82 14.29 32.49
CA PRO A 38 -32.15 13.00 33.07
C PRO A 38 -33.24 12.34 32.22
N VAL A 39 -32.87 11.31 31.45
CA VAL A 39 -33.87 10.47 30.76
C VAL A 39 -34.19 9.33 31.71
N SER A 40 -35.32 9.43 32.43
CA SER A 40 -35.75 8.32 33.26
C SER A 40 -36.27 7.21 32.34
N PRO A 41 -35.78 5.96 32.46
CA PRO A 41 -36.38 4.83 31.80
C PRO A 41 -37.84 4.69 32.27
N SER A 42 -38.80 4.75 31.35
CA SER A 42 -40.23 4.74 31.61
C SER A 42 -41.00 3.95 30.57
N VAL A 43 -41.89 3.08 31.05
CA VAL A 43 -42.98 2.49 30.25
C VAL A 43 -44.18 3.44 30.33
N ASP A 44 -44.86 3.66 29.20
CA ASP A 44 -46.10 4.46 29.10
C ASP A 44 -47.04 3.71 28.15
N LEU A 45 -47.91 2.86 28.69
CA LEU A 45 -48.89 2.14 27.90
C LEU A 45 -50.08 3.05 27.59
N GLU A 46 -50.78 2.80 26.49
CA GLU A 46 -51.97 3.56 26.15
C GLU A 46 -53.00 2.69 25.46
N VAL A 47 -54.25 2.86 25.85
CA VAL A 47 -55.43 2.37 25.16
C VAL A 47 -56.45 3.52 25.04
N LEU A 48 -56.99 3.70 23.84
CA LEU A 48 -58.00 4.69 23.53
C LEU A 48 -59.37 4.01 23.37
N PRO A 49 -60.51 4.72 23.53
CA PRO A 49 -61.83 4.13 23.31
C PRO A 49 -61.95 3.45 21.94
N GLU A 50 -61.44 4.07 20.89
CA GLU A 50 -61.41 3.56 19.51
C GLU A 50 -60.62 2.25 19.36
N ASP A 51 -59.67 1.96 20.26
CA ASP A 51 -58.87 0.74 20.24
C ASP A 51 -59.65 -0.50 20.69
N ILE A 52 -60.81 -0.30 21.32
CA ILE A 52 -61.73 -1.37 21.72
C ILE A 52 -62.62 -1.72 20.52
N ILE A 53 -62.37 -2.89 19.94
CA ILE A 53 -63.04 -3.40 18.75
C ILE A 53 -63.77 -4.68 19.11
N TRP A 54 -65.02 -4.80 18.67
CA TRP A 54 -65.82 -6.02 18.81
C TRP A 54 -66.41 -6.43 17.46
N SER A 55 -66.70 -7.71 17.31
CA SER A 55 -67.31 -8.28 16.11
C SER A 55 -68.37 -9.30 16.50
N PRO A 56 -69.60 -9.21 15.94
CA PRO A 56 -70.06 -8.19 14.98
C PRO A 56 -70.25 -6.81 15.64
N PRO A 57 -70.13 -5.68 14.92
CA PRO A 57 -70.09 -4.33 15.51
C PRO A 57 -71.46 -3.75 15.89
N ILE A 58 -72.53 -4.23 15.25
CA ILE A 58 -73.91 -4.04 15.69
C ILE A 58 -74.45 -5.42 16.05
N PRO A 59 -74.01 -5.99 17.18
CA PRO A 59 -74.40 -7.35 17.52
C PRO A 59 -75.87 -7.38 17.97
N LYS A 60 -76.52 -8.52 17.79
CA LYS A 60 -77.91 -8.75 18.20
C LYS A 60 -77.96 -9.38 19.59
N ALA A 61 -79.06 -9.18 20.31
CA ALA A 61 -79.31 -9.91 21.54
C ALA A 61 -79.28 -11.42 21.28
N GLY A 62 -78.57 -12.21 22.10
CA GLY A 62 -78.35 -13.65 21.88
C GLY A 62 -77.15 -14.00 20.99
N GLU A 63 -76.50 -13.03 20.35
CA GLU A 63 -75.39 -13.25 19.41
C GLU A 63 -74.03 -13.37 20.12
N GLY A 64 -73.10 -14.08 19.49
CA GLY A 64 -71.73 -14.18 19.94
C GLY A 64 -70.87 -13.00 19.48
N VAL A 65 -70.18 -12.36 20.42
CA VAL A 65 -69.27 -11.23 20.19
C VAL A 65 -67.83 -11.58 20.59
N GLY A 66 -66.90 -11.37 19.67
CA GLY A 66 -65.45 -11.42 19.94
C GLY A 66 -64.86 -10.03 20.14
N PHE A 67 -63.85 -9.89 20.99
CA PHE A 67 -63.21 -8.61 21.30
C PHE A 67 -61.72 -8.60 20.96
N ARG A 68 -61.23 -7.46 20.46
CA ARG A 68 -59.83 -7.15 20.23
C ARG A 68 -59.52 -5.74 20.73
N VAL A 69 -58.40 -5.57 21.42
CA VAL A 69 -57.95 -4.28 21.97
C VAL A 69 -56.56 -3.95 21.42
N PHE A 70 -56.36 -2.75 20.90
CA PHE A 70 -55.03 -2.25 20.56
C PHE A 70 -54.38 -1.59 21.78
N VAL A 71 -53.12 -1.94 22.04
CA VAL A 71 -52.30 -1.39 23.12
C VAL A 71 -51.03 -0.81 22.52
N ARG A 72 -50.65 0.41 22.92
CA ARG A 72 -49.41 1.08 22.51
C ARG A 72 -48.47 1.25 23.69
N ASN A 73 -47.17 1.34 23.44
CA ASN A 73 -46.17 1.76 24.43
C ASN A 73 -45.49 3.05 23.94
N ASN A 74 -45.95 4.21 24.43
CA ASN A 74 -45.39 5.53 24.16
C ASN A 74 -44.15 5.83 25.02
N GLY A 75 -43.76 4.91 25.91
CA GLY A 75 -42.59 5.03 26.77
C GLY A 75 -41.30 4.79 26.00
N ASN A 76 -40.16 5.03 26.65
CA ASN A 76 -38.81 4.84 26.08
C ASN A 76 -38.16 3.50 26.50
N VAL A 77 -38.92 2.64 27.18
CA VAL A 77 -38.50 1.30 27.63
C VAL A 77 -39.54 0.25 27.24
N ARG A 78 -39.08 -0.96 26.92
CA ARG A 78 -39.92 -2.14 26.66
C ARG A 78 -40.77 -2.48 27.88
N ALA A 79 -42.07 -2.65 27.69
CA ALA A 79 -43.00 -3.18 28.69
C ALA A 79 -43.00 -4.70 28.64
N HIS A 80 -42.86 -5.36 29.80
CA HIS A 80 -42.91 -6.81 29.90
C HIS A 80 -44.22 -7.27 30.54
N ASP A 81 -44.61 -8.49 30.16
CA ASP A 81 -45.81 -9.16 30.67
C ASP A 81 -47.11 -8.31 30.55
N VAL A 82 -47.27 -7.62 29.42
CA VAL A 82 -48.46 -6.83 29.13
C VAL A 82 -49.69 -7.73 29.02
N THR A 83 -50.75 -7.40 29.75
CA THR A 83 -52.04 -8.09 29.76
C THR A 83 -53.18 -7.10 29.56
N VAL A 84 -54.29 -7.57 29.01
CA VAL A 84 -55.49 -6.77 28.77
C VAL A 84 -56.71 -7.45 29.41
N THR A 85 -57.47 -6.68 30.18
CA THR A 85 -58.72 -7.10 30.80
C THR A 85 -59.86 -6.23 30.26
N LEU A 86 -60.99 -6.86 29.90
CA LEU A 86 -62.23 -6.17 29.56
C LEU A 86 -63.27 -6.40 30.65
N THR A 87 -63.94 -5.34 31.08
CA THR A 87 -65.15 -5.42 31.90
C THR A 87 -66.36 -4.99 31.07
N LEU A 88 -67.30 -5.91 30.85
CA LEU A 88 -68.56 -5.70 30.15
C LEU A 88 -69.66 -5.45 31.18
N THR A 89 -70.34 -4.32 31.14
CA THR A 89 -71.48 -3.99 32.05
C THR A 89 -72.74 -3.76 31.23
N TYR A 90 -73.84 -4.44 31.56
CA TYR A 90 -75.10 -4.40 30.82
C TYR A 90 -76.31 -4.63 31.72
N ASN A 91 -77.51 -4.27 31.24
CA ASN A 91 -78.76 -4.50 31.96
C ASN A 91 -79.59 -5.60 31.28
N TYR A 92 -80.05 -6.59 32.05
CA TYR A 92 -80.89 -7.68 31.55
C TYR A 92 -82.16 -7.87 32.39
N VAL A 93 -83.17 -8.51 31.83
CA VAL A 93 -84.42 -8.85 32.51
C VAL A 93 -84.21 -10.14 33.32
N ASP A 94 -84.41 -10.08 34.63
CA ASP A 94 -84.34 -11.27 35.48
C ASP A 94 -85.65 -12.10 35.44
N ASP A 95 -85.64 -13.28 36.10
CA ASP A 95 -86.80 -14.19 36.21
C ASP A 95 -88.09 -13.53 36.78
N SER A 96 -87.99 -12.32 37.36
CA SER A 96 -89.12 -11.57 37.91
C SER A 96 -89.68 -10.51 36.96
N GLY A 97 -89.09 -10.35 35.77
CA GLY A 97 -89.46 -9.34 34.78
C GLY A 97 -88.89 -7.94 35.08
N GLN A 98 -87.88 -7.84 35.96
CA GLN A 98 -87.24 -6.57 36.32
C GLN A 98 -85.87 -6.43 35.65
N CYS A 99 -85.58 -5.23 35.13
CA CYS A 99 -84.28 -4.89 34.52
C CYS A 99 -83.22 -4.63 35.61
N VAL A 100 -82.12 -5.41 35.60
CA VAL A 100 -81.02 -5.38 36.58
C VAL A 100 -79.64 -5.36 35.90
N GLU A 101 -78.64 -4.74 36.55
CA GLU A 101 -77.27 -4.59 36.01
C GLU A 101 -76.39 -5.81 36.34
N GLU A 102 -75.61 -6.28 35.37
CA GLU A 102 -74.62 -7.35 35.51
C GLU A 102 -73.28 -6.94 34.87
N SER A 103 -72.18 -7.43 35.43
CA SER A 103 -70.82 -7.22 34.88
C SER A 103 -70.08 -8.54 34.66
N VAL A 104 -69.44 -8.68 33.50
CA VAL A 104 -68.62 -9.84 33.11
C VAL A 104 -67.19 -9.39 32.80
N VAL A 105 -66.20 -10.10 33.30
CA VAL A 105 -64.77 -9.80 33.06
C VAL A 105 -64.17 -10.81 32.08
N LEU A 106 -63.47 -10.32 31.06
CA LEU A 106 -62.70 -11.07 30.07
C LEU A 106 -61.21 -10.72 30.23
N THR A 107 -60.30 -11.68 30.09
CA THR A 107 -58.84 -11.40 30.21
C THR A 107 -58.07 -12.08 29.09
N SER A 108 -57.01 -11.43 28.60
CA SER A 108 -56.07 -12.02 27.64
C SER A 108 -55.40 -13.28 28.21
N THR A 109 -55.29 -14.35 27.43
CA THR A 109 -54.77 -15.65 27.90
C THR A 109 -53.25 -15.74 27.97
N GLN A 110 -52.52 -14.85 27.30
CA GLN A 110 -51.05 -14.77 27.33
C GLN A 110 -50.63 -13.32 27.54
N SER A 111 -49.66 -13.14 28.44
CA SER A 111 -48.93 -11.89 28.53
C SER A 111 -47.97 -11.76 27.35
N PHE A 112 -47.59 -10.54 27.00
CA PHE A 112 -46.63 -10.29 25.93
C PHE A 112 -45.75 -9.10 26.23
N ASP A 113 -44.58 -9.05 25.64
CA ASP A 113 -43.73 -7.87 25.70
C ASP A 113 -44.07 -6.89 24.57
N LEU A 114 -43.97 -5.60 24.86
CA LEU A 114 -44.21 -4.51 23.92
C LEU A 114 -43.05 -3.51 23.95
N ASP A 115 -42.26 -3.50 22.88
CA ASP A 115 -41.13 -2.58 22.73
C ASP A 115 -41.60 -1.11 22.65
N SER A 116 -40.70 -0.17 22.96
CA SER A 116 -40.96 1.27 22.89
C SER A 116 -41.40 1.70 21.48
N GLY A 117 -42.43 2.54 21.40
CA GLY A 117 -43.02 3.05 20.15
C GLY A 117 -43.87 2.03 19.38
N MET A 118 -43.99 0.79 19.87
CA MET A 118 -44.76 -0.25 19.19
C MET A 118 -46.21 -0.30 19.69
N SER A 119 -47.10 -0.76 18.81
CA SER A 119 -48.48 -1.08 19.14
C SER A 119 -48.79 -2.54 18.81
N ARG A 120 -49.73 -3.14 19.53
CA ARG A 120 -50.15 -4.53 19.30
C ARG A 120 -51.64 -4.70 19.54
N ALA A 121 -52.28 -5.42 18.63
CA ALA A 121 -53.66 -5.85 18.78
C ALA A 121 -53.73 -7.17 19.57
N VAL A 122 -54.57 -7.20 20.61
CA VAL A 122 -54.68 -8.31 21.55
C VAL A 122 -56.12 -8.85 21.53
N PRO A 123 -56.34 -10.12 21.14
CA PRO A 123 -57.64 -10.76 21.31
C PRO A 123 -57.90 -11.06 22.79
N VAL A 124 -59.12 -10.76 23.27
CA VAL A 124 -59.51 -10.97 24.67
C VAL A 124 -60.52 -12.11 24.76
N TYR A 125 -60.31 -13.03 25.71
CA TYR A 125 -61.03 -14.30 25.81
C TYR A 125 -61.86 -14.41 27.10
N LEU A 126 -62.88 -15.28 27.09
CA LEU A 126 -63.55 -15.71 28.33
C LEU A 126 -62.60 -16.57 29.18
N GLU A 127 -62.70 -16.50 30.51
CA GLU A 127 -61.93 -17.35 31.44
C GLU A 127 -62.06 -18.87 31.16
N SER A 128 -63.11 -19.28 30.42
CA SER A 128 -63.33 -20.66 29.97
C SER A 128 -62.57 -21.09 28.71
N GLY A 129 -61.72 -20.21 28.12
CA GLY A 129 -60.97 -20.48 26.89
C GLY A 129 -61.79 -20.38 25.60
N LYS A 130 -63.02 -19.86 25.68
CA LYS A 130 -63.88 -19.56 24.52
C LYS A 130 -63.60 -18.16 23.97
N TRP A 131 -63.63 -18.04 22.64
CA TRP A 131 -63.25 -16.85 21.88
C TRP A 131 -64.39 -15.83 21.70
N ILE A 132 -65.58 -16.14 22.21
CA ILE A 132 -66.82 -15.45 21.90
C ILE A 132 -67.63 -15.33 23.19
N TRP A 133 -67.97 -14.10 23.58
CA TRP A 133 -68.96 -13.82 24.62
C TRP A 133 -70.36 -13.77 24.00
N THR A 134 -71.30 -14.57 24.49
CA THR A 134 -72.68 -14.55 24.00
C THR A 134 -73.45 -13.47 24.75
N ILE A 135 -74.01 -12.51 24.00
CA ILE A 135 -74.88 -11.47 24.54
C ILE A 135 -76.15 -12.13 25.11
N PRO A 136 -76.60 -11.76 26.31
CA PRO A 136 -77.89 -12.22 26.82
C PRO A 136 -79.04 -11.87 25.89
N ALA A 137 -79.93 -12.83 25.62
CA ALA A 137 -81.11 -12.60 24.79
C ALA A 137 -82.11 -11.63 25.44
N GLU A 138 -82.05 -11.47 26.76
CA GLU A 138 -82.99 -10.73 27.60
C GLU A 138 -82.48 -9.30 27.93
N LEU A 139 -81.73 -8.67 27.03
CA LEU A 139 -81.25 -7.28 27.20
C LEU A 139 -82.43 -6.31 27.29
N CYS A 140 -82.49 -5.53 28.37
CA CYS A 140 -83.45 -4.42 28.53
C CYS A 140 -82.84 -3.05 28.22
N SER A 141 -81.57 -3.01 27.80
CA SER A 141 -80.90 -1.83 27.27
C SER A 141 -80.29 -2.18 25.91
N ASP A 142 -80.37 -1.25 24.97
CA ASP A 142 -79.69 -1.30 23.67
C ASP A 142 -78.17 -1.04 23.77
N LYS A 143 -77.58 -1.04 24.99
CA LYS A 143 -76.20 -0.61 25.24
C LYS A 143 -75.49 -1.48 26.27
N VAL A 144 -74.26 -1.86 25.94
CA VAL A 144 -73.30 -2.55 26.81
C VAL A 144 -72.06 -1.66 26.97
N GLN A 145 -71.65 -1.36 28.20
CA GLN A 145 -70.41 -0.63 28.46
C GLN A 145 -69.23 -1.59 28.46
N VAL A 146 -68.23 -1.33 27.62
CA VAL A 146 -66.99 -2.11 27.52
C VAL A 146 -65.85 -1.27 28.04
N VAL A 147 -65.19 -1.71 29.12
CA VAL A 147 -64.03 -1.03 29.70
C VAL A 147 -62.79 -1.90 29.49
N ALA A 148 -61.78 -1.40 28.79
CA ALA A 148 -60.49 -2.05 28.61
C ALA A 148 -59.47 -1.47 29.59
N GLU A 149 -58.79 -2.35 30.31
CA GLU A 149 -57.69 -2.01 31.21
C GLU A 149 -56.44 -2.79 30.81
N VAL A 150 -55.32 -2.09 30.70
CA VAL A 150 -54.01 -2.65 30.32
C VAL A 150 -53.07 -2.64 31.51
N PHE A 151 -52.32 -3.73 31.69
CA PHE A 151 -51.37 -3.88 32.80
C PHE A 151 -50.03 -4.42 32.31
N SER A 152 -48.92 -3.86 32.79
CA SER A 152 -47.55 -4.40 32.69
C SER A 152 -46.91 -4.58 34.07
N ILE A 153 -45.79 -5.31 34.13
CA ILE A 153 -45.06 -5.48 35.39
C ILE A 153 -44.27 -4.23 35.80
N GLU A 154 -43.81 -3.44 34.83
CA GLU A 154 -43.17 -2.15 35.07
C GLU A 154 -44.18 -1.09 35.50
N VAL A 155 -43.71 -0.12 36.30
CA VAL A 155 -44.52 1.03 36.70
C VAL A 155 -44.69 1.96 35.49
N ASP A 156 -45.93 2.07 35.04
CA ASP A 156 -46.34 3.02 34.02
C ASP A 156 -46.20 4.47 34.53
N VAL A 157 -45.62 5.36 33.72
CA VAL A 157 -45.47 6.78 34.10
C VAL A 157 -46.73 7.61 33.93
N ASN A 158 -47.70 7.13 33.15
CA ASN A 158 -48.98 7.78 32.96
C ASN A 158 -50.15 6.79 33.13
N PRO A 159 -50.32 6.12 34.27
CA PRO A 159 -51.29 5.02 34.42
C PRO A 159 -52.77 5.39 34.14
N GLY A 160 -53.10 6.66 33.93
CA GLY A 160 -54.44 7.13 33.58
C GLY A 160 -54.85 6.89 32.12
N ASN A 161 -53.92 6.64 31.19
CA ASN A 161 -54.21 6.29 29.79
C ASN A 161 -54.22 4.76 29.54
N ASN A 162 -54.03 3.96 30.60
CA ASN A 162 -54.12 2.49 30.55
C ASN A 162 -55.55 1.97 30.60
N VAL A 163 -56.54 2.86 30.67
CA VAL A 163 -57.95 2.51 30.76
C VAL A 163 -58.75 3.29 29.73
N ALA A 164 -59.54 2.57 28.93
CA ALA A 164 -60.48 3.14 27.97
C ALA A 164 -61.86 2.52 28.14
N SER A 165 -62.91 3.29 27.84
CA SER A 165 -64.29 2.78 27.84
C SER A 165 -65.02 3.14 26.56
N LYS A 166 -65.76 2.19 26.00
CA LYS A 166 -66.57 2.40 24.79
C LYS A 166 -67.93 1.71 24.95
N MET A 167 -68.98 2.37 24.46
CA MET A 167 -70.36 1.83 24.48
C MET A 167 -70.61 1.01 23.23
N MET A 168 -71.06 -0.24 23.40
CA MET A 168 -71.49 -1.12 22.34
C MET A 168 -73.02 -1.08 22.22
N SER A 169 -73.52 -0.72 21.04
CA SER A 169 -74.96 -0.73 20.74
C SER A 169 -75.43 -2.10 20.27
N VAL A 170 -76.53 -2.60 20.82
CA VAL A 170 -77.11 -3.91 20.52
C VAL A 170 -78.50 -3.71 19.93
N VAL A 171 -78.80 -4.36 18.81
CA VAL A 171 -80.13 -4.27 18.16
C VAL A 171 -81.13 -5.18 18.86
N SER A 172 -82.22 -4.58 19.35
CA SER A 172 -83.44 -5.25 19.81
C SER A 172 -84.51 -5.19 18.70
N TYR A 173 -85.15 -6.31 18.36
CA TYR A 173 -86.15 -6.38 17.29
C TYR A 173 -87.53 -5.84 17.75
N GLU A 174 -88.18 -4.97 16.95
CA GLU A 174 -89.56 -4.47 17.15
C GLU A 174 -90.56 -5.13 16.14
N GLY A 175 -91.74 -5.63 16.56
CA GLY A 175 -92.75 -6.30 15.70
C GLY A 175 -94.01 -5.46 15.38
N ASN A 176 -94.87 -5.84 14.42
CA ASN A 176 -96.19 -5.22 14.13
C ASN A 176 -97.24 -6.24 13.59
N LEU A 177 -98.53 -6.15 14.00
CA LEU A 177 -99.63 -6.97 13.46
C LEU A 177 -100.79 -6.11 12.91
N ARG A 178 -100.97 -6.09 11.59
CA ARG A 178 -102.00 -5.31 10.89
C ARG A 178 -103.12 -6.17 10.32
N LEU A 179 -104.38 -5.71 10.35
CA LEU A 179 -105.46 -6.33 9.57
C LEU A 179 -105.63 -5.65 8.20
N ILE A 180 -105.43 -6.40 7.11
CA ILE A 180 -105.53 -5.89 5.73
C ILE A 180 -106.98 -5.73 5.29
N GLY A 181 -107.86 -6.62 5.73
CA GLY A 181 -109.28 -6.52 5.42
C GLY A 181 -110.10 -7.74 5.82
N VAL A 182 -111.42 -7.55 5.76
CA VAL A 182 -112.45 -8.57 5.94
C VAL A 182 -113.37 -8.48 4.73
N THR A 183 -113.43 -9.51 3.88
CA THR A 183 -114.22 -9.50 2.63
C THR A 183 -114.84 -10.86 2.35
N PRO A 184 -115.87 -10.97 1.49
CA PRO A 184 -116.37 -12.26 1.06
C PRO A 184 -115.30 -13.04 0.29
N ALA A 185 -115.02 -14.28 0.69
CA ALA A 185 -114.02 -15.14 0.04
C ALA A 185 -114.55 -15.80 -1.24
N GLU A 186 -115.87 -15.98 -1.31
CA GLU A 186 -116.60 -16.49 -2.46
C GLU A 186 -117.77 -15.55 -2.76
N CYS A 187 -118.25 -15.58 -4.00
CA CYS A 187 -119.38 -14.79 -4.46
C CYS A 187 -120.60 -14.95 -3.52
N PRO A 188 -121.05 -13.89 -2.82
CA PRO A 188 -122.20 -13.98 -1.92
C PRO A 188 -123.49 -14.41 -2.65
N ARG A 189 -123.63 -14.03 -3.92
CA ARG A 189 -124.77 -14.45 -4.76
C ARG A 189 -124.85 -15.97 -4.94
N ASP A 190 -123.72 -16.66 -4.95
CA ASP A 190 -123.66 -18.11 -5.13
C ASP A 190 -123.75 -18.87 -3.80
N THR A 191 -123.24 -18.27 -2.71
CA THR A 191 -123.19 -18.90 -1.38
C THR A 191 -124.44 -18.64 -0.53
N ILE A 192 -125.05 -17.45 -0.58
CA ILE A 192 -126.25 -17.11 0.22
C ILE A 192 -127.43 -18.06 -0.04
N PRO A 193 -127.77 -18.45 -1.30
CA PRO A 193 -128.83 -19.42 -1.56
C PRO A 193 -128.53 -20.82 -0.99
N LEU A 194 -127.26 -21.13 -0.76
CA LEU A 194 -126.80 -22.37 -0.12
C LEU A 194 -126.81 -22.27 1.41
N GLY A 195 -127.22 -21.14 1.98
CA GLY A 195 -127.39 -20.94 3.41
C GLY A 195 -126.09 -20.59 4.15
N TYR A 196 -125.08 -20.05 3.45
CA TYR A 196 -123.87 -19.52 4.09
C TYR A 196 -123.26 -18.35 3.31
N VAL A 197 -122.39 -17.57 3.97
CA VAL A 197 -121.46 -16.64 3.32
C VAL A 197 -120.09 -16.92 3.87
N LEU A 198 -119.11 -17.06 2.98
CA LEU A 198 -117.72 -17.26 3.36
C LEU A 198 -116.99 -15.92 3.36
N PHE A 199 -116.33 -15.60 4.46
CA PHE A 199 -115.47 -14.44 4.63
C PHE A 199 -114.01 -14.84 4.67
N ARG A 200 -113.18 -13.97 4.11
CA ARG A 200 -111.74 -13.97 4.17
C ARG A 200 -111.30 -12.84 5.08
N ILE A 201 -110.49 -13.18 6.06
CA ILE A 201 -109.77 -12.23 6.91
C ILE A 201 -108.30 -12.39 6.60
N THR A 202 -107.64 -11.30 6.25
CA THR A 202 -106.21 -11.30 5.92
C THR A 202 -105.46 -10.52 6.99
N VAL A 203 -104.69 -11.21 7.80
CA VAL A 203 -103.79 -10.63 8.81
C VAL A 203 -102.41 -10.49 8.19
N PHE A 204 -101.78 -9.34 8.38
CA PHE A 204 -100.41 -9.03 8.00
C PHE A 204 -99.55 -8.92 9.25
N ARG A 205 -98.38 -9.52 9.21
CA ARG A 205 -97.37 -9.43 10.25
C ARG A 205 -96.09 -8.87 9.65
N SER A 206 -95.40 -8.00 10.37
CA SER A 206 -94.01 -7.63 10.08
C SER A 206 -93.15 -7.69 11.34
N GLY A 207 -91.89 -8.10 11.20
CA GLY A 207 -90.94 -8.14 12.32
C GLY A 207 -91.06 -9.35 13.26
N TRP A 208 -90.18 -9.38 14.28
CA TRP A 208 -90.08 -10.49 15.23
C TRP A 208 -91.12 -10.38 16.33
N VAL A 209 -91.73 -11.52 16.68
CA VAL A 209 -92.81 -11.61 17.67
C VAL A 209 -92.55 -12.85 18.53
N GLU A 210 -92.47 -12.70 19.85
CA GLU A 210 -92.14 -13.79 20.80
C GLU A 210 -93.13 -14.96 20.76
N SER A 211 -94.41 -14.67 20.53
CA SER A 211 -95.47 -15.68 20.55
C SER A 211 -95.84 -16.17 19.15
N ARG A 212 -95.78 -17.50 18.96
CA ARG A 212 -96.23 -18.19 17.73
C ARG A 212 -97.76 -18.29 17.62
N GLN A 213 -98.49 -17.82 18.63
CA GLN A 213 -99.94 -17.85 18.67
C GLN A 213 -100.48 -16.54 19.24
N THR A 214 -101.51 -15.99 18.60
CA THR A 214 -102.28 -14.85 19.13
C THR A 214 -103.77 -15.13 18.99
N THR A 215 -104.60 -14.31 19.62
CA THR A 215 -106.06 -14.40 19.56
C THR A 215 -106.58 -13.50 18.45
N LEU A 216 -107.39 -14.06 17.55
CA LEU A 216 -108.25 -13.29 16.65
C LEU A 216 -109.65 -13.21 17.27
N ARG A 217 -110.08 -12.00 17.63
CA ARG A 217 -111.44 -11.72 18.10
C ARG A 217 -112.31 -11.27 16.93
N ILE A 218 -113.44 -11.95 16.74
CA ILE A 218 -114.41 -11.66 15.69
C ILE A 218 -115.74 -11.33 16.33
N GLU A 219 -116.26 -10.15 16.01
CA GLU A 219 -117.54 -9.65 16.49
C GLU A 219 -118.47 -9.32 15.32
N SER A 220 -119.67 -9.91 15.30
CA SER A 220 -120.73 -9.49 14.37
C SER A 220 -121.73 -8.60 15.09
N VAL A 221 -121.89 -7.35 14.64
CA VAL A 221 -122.73 -6.32 15.26
C VAL A 221 -123.92 -6.01 14.37
N ARG A 222 -125.14 -6.25 14.88
CA ARG A 222 -126.37 -5.88 14.17
C ARG A 222 -126.66 -4.39 14.26
N LYS A 223 -127.39 -3.84 13.29
CA LYS A 223 -127.96 -2.49 13.36
C LYS A 223 -129.10 -2.45 14.41
N GLY A 224 -128.72 -2.38 15.69
CA GLY A 224 -129.62 -2.50 16.85
C GLY A 224 -128.93 -2.89 18.17
N GLY A 225 -127.63 -3.23 18.16
CA GLY A 225 -126.78 -3.33 19.37
C GLY A 225 -126.51 -4.72 19.91
N THR A 226 -127.08 -5.79 19.33
CA THR A 226 -126.75 -7.17 19.73
C THR A 226 -125.55 -7.67 18.96
N SER A 227 -124.51 -8.14 19.64
CA SER A 227 -123.33 -8.75 19.03
C SER A 227 -123.19 -10.24 19.32
N THR A 228 -122.63 -10.98 18.36
CA THR A 228 -122.18 -12.38 18.55
C THR A 228 -120.67 -12.38 18.47
N LEU A 229 -120.02 -12.90 19.51
CA LEU A 229 -118.56 -12.90 19.68
C LEU A 229 -118.00 -14.33 19.51
N THR A 230 -116.96 -14.44 18.70
CA THR A 230 -116.19 -15.67 18.49
C THR A 230 -114.71 -15.33 18.62
N GLU A 231 -113.99 -16.05 19.47
CA GLU A 231 -112.53 -15.92 19.60
C GLU A 231 -111.86 -17.19 19.03
N LEU A 232 -110.84 -16.99 18.22
CA LEU A 232 -110.03 -18.07 17.64
C LEU A 232 -108.57 -17.85 18.02
N ARG A 233 -107.90 -18.92 18.47
CA ARG A 233 -106.45 -18.93 18.50
C ARG A 233 -105.93 -19.17 17.11
N ILE A 234 -105.13 -18.23 16.61
CA ILE A 234 -104.49 -18.33 15.32
C ILE A 234 -102.99 -18.60 15.55
N SER A 235 -102.46 -19.52 14.77
CA SER A 235 -101.01 -19.73 14.71
C SER A 235 -100.48 -18.92 13.53
N LEU A 236 -99.49 -18.07 13.79
CA LEU A 236 -98.69 -17.44 12.76
C LEU A 236 -97.50 -18.39 12.50
N ALA A 237 -97.20 -18.74 11.24
CA ALA A 237 -96.25 -19.82 10.96
C ALA A 237 -94.80 -19.40 11.31
N SER A 238 -93.91 -20.37 11.52
CA SER A 238 -92.53 -20.13 11.96
C SER A 238 -91.56 -20.00 10.78
N GLU A 239 -90.82 -18.90 10.73
CA GLU A 239 -89.36 -18.73 10.53
C GLU A 239 -89.07 -17.22 10.47
N GLU A 240 -87.80 -16.81 10.45
CA GLU A 240 -87.39 -15.41 10.25
C GLU A 240 -87.95 -14.89 8.92
N VAL A 241 -89.08 -14.19 8.95
CA VAL A 241 -89.69 -13.57 7.76
C VAL A 241 -89.99 -12.12 8.09
N ASP A 242 -89.50 -11.21 7.25
CA ASP A 242 -89.70 -9.76 7.43
C ASP A 242 -91.18 -9.35 7.37
N GLN A 243 -91.98 -10.06 6.55
CA GLN A 243 -93.40 -9.84 6.35
C GLN A 243 -94.17 -11.13 6.02
N GLU A 244 -95.34 -11.36 6.63
CA GLU A 244 -96.17 -12.56 6.44
C GLU A 244 -97.67 -12.20 6.34
N TYR A 245 -98.43 -12.96 5.53
CA TYR A 245 -99.89 -12.85 5.48
C TYR A 245 -100.56 -14.17 5.90
N ALA A 246 -101.45 -14.11 6.89
CA ALA A 246 -102.30 -15.22 7.29
C ALA A 246 -103.73 -15.00 6.78
N VAL A 247 -104.22 -15.96 5.97
CA VAL A 247 -105.60 -15.94 5.45
C VAL A 247 -106.48 -16.87 6.29
N ILE A 248 -107.52 -16.29 6.88
CA ILE A 248 -108.45 -16.98 7.76
C ILE A 248 -109.83 -16.94 7.11
N LEU A 249 -110.37 -18.12 6.82
CA LEU A 249 -111.70 -18.27 6.27
C LEU A 249 -112.70 -18.51 7.40
N ILE A 250 -113.72 -17.66 7.48
CA ILE A 250 -114.82 -17.79 8.43
C ILE A 250 -116.13 -17.81 7.67
N ALA A 251 -117.00 -18.77 7.96
CA ALA A 251 -118.32 -18.81 7.38
C ALA A 251 -119.37 -18.32 8.37
N ILE A 252 -120.34 -17.54 7.89
CA ILE A 252 -121.60 -17.31 8.60
C ILE A 252 -122.62 -18.20 7.91
N ALA A 253 -123.21 -19.15 8.64
CA ALA A 253 -124.04 -20.19 8.05
C ALA A 253 -125.31 -20.46 8.87
N GLU A 254 -126.32 -21.05 8.24
CA GLU A 254 -127.51 -21.55 8.95
C GLU A 254 -127.21 -22.86 9.70
N SER A 255 -126.25 -23.65 9.22
CA SER A 255 -125.83 -24.94 9.76
C SER A 255 -124.35 -25.19 9.49
N PRO A 256 -123.60 -25.80 10.41
CA PRO A 256 -122.18 -26.08 10.21
C PRO A 256 -121.91 -27.10 9.10
N SER A 257 -122.92 -27.89 8.70
CA SER A 257 -122.82 -28.87 7.61
C SER A 257 -122.80 -28.28 6.21
N LEU A 258 -123.04 -26.97 6.05
CA LEU A 258 -123.16 -26.28 4.76
C LEU A 258 -121.80 -25.77 4.24
N VAL A 259 -120.76 -25.88 5.05
CA VAL A 259 -119.45 -25.27 4.82
C VAL A 259 -118.39 -26.38 4.74
N GLY A 260 -117.47 -26.28 3.77
CA GLY A 260 -116.41 -27.28 3.58
C GLY A 260 -115.38 -27.33 4.72
N ASN A 261 -114.55 -28.38 4.75
CA ASN A 261 -113.56 -28.64 5.81
C ASN A 261 -112.38 -27.64 5.89
N HIS A 262 -112.32 -26.63 5.01
CA HIS A 262 -111.21 -25.66 4.92
C HIS A 262 -111.49 -24.34 5.66
N VAL A 263 -112.60 -24.25 6.40
CA VAL A 263 -113.02 -23.03 7.12
C VAL A 263 -112.64 -23.15 8.60
N GLN A 264 -111.92 -22.14 9.11
CA GLN A 264 -111.39 -22.14 10.47
C GLN A 264 -112.46 -21.87 11.53
N ALA A 265 -113.53 -21.14 11.20
CA ALA A 265 -114.64 -20.90 12.11
C ALA A 265 -115.99 -20.79 11.40
N VAL A 266 -117.06 -21.28 12.02
CA VAL A 266 -118.43 -21.11 11.51
C VAL A 266 -119.32 -20.44 12.57
N ILE A 267 -119.84 -19.27 12.25
CA ILE A 267 -120.82 -18.54 13.06
C ILE A 267 -122.21 -18.98 12.62
N ILE A 268 -122.90 -19.73 13.47
CA ILE A 268 -124.25 -20.25 13.16
C ILE A 268 -125.31 -19.21 13.52
N ASN A 269 -125.76 -18.45 12.53
CA ASN A 269 -126.79 -17.42 12.72
C ASN A 269 -127.52 -17.12 11.40
N SER A 270 -128.60 -17.85 11.13
CA SER A 270 -129.40 -17.69 9.90
C SER A 270 -129.99 -16.29 9.73
N GLN A 271 -130.21 -15.55 10.82
CA GLN A 271 -130.70 -14.17 10.74
C GLN A 271 -129.67 -13.21 10.16
N LEU A 272 -128.36 -13.48 10.35
CA LEU A 272 -127.31 -12.66 9.74
C LEU A 272 -127.32 -12.78 8.22
N LEU A 273 -127.83 -13.86 7.62
CA LEU A 273 -127.93 -13.96 6.16
C LEU A 273 -129.04 -13.11 5.53
N SER A 274 -129.89 -12.46 6.34
CA SER A 274 -131.08 -11.72 5.89
C SER A 274 -131.21 -10.30 6.45
N GLU A 275 -130.28 -9.87 7.32
CA GLU A 275 -130.26 -8.53 7.93
C GLU A 275 -128.94 -7.80 7.62
N THR A 276 -128.91 -6.48 7.84
CA THR A 276 -127.67 -5.69 7.76
C THR A 276 -126.88 -5.75 9.06
N TRP A 277 -125.60 -6.07 8.99
CA TRP A 277 -124.69 -6.12 10.14
C TRP A 277 -123.26 -5.74 9.73
N THR A 278 -122.41 -5.54 10.73
CA THR A 278 -120.97 -5.29 10.55
C THR A 278 -120.18 -6.40 11.23
N LEU A 279 -119.22 -7.01 10.53
CA LEU A 279 -118.27 -7.96 11.09
C LEU A 279 -116.98 -7.22 11.36
N VAL A 280 -116.59 -7.14 12.62
CA VAL A 280 -115.35 -6.53 13.09
C VAL A 280 -114.41 -7.67 13.47
N ALA A 281 -113.17 -7.59 13.01
CA ALA A 281 -112.09 -8.47 13.40
C ALA A 281 -110.98 -7.65 14.06
N THR A 282 -110.38 -8.20 15.11
CA THR A 282 -109.24 -7.60 15.83
C THR A 282 -108.24 -8.71 16.15
N VAL A 283 -106.99 -8.54 15.74
CA VAL A 283 -105.88 -9.43 16.09
C VAL A 283 -105.17 -8.89 17.35
N ASP A 284 -104.60 -9.78 18.16
CA ASP A 284 -104.00 -9.51 19.46
C ASP A 284 -104.77 -8.57 20.42
N PRO A 285 -106.08 -8.81 20.63
CA PRO A 285 -106.93 -7.90 21.39
C PRO A 285 -106.56 -7.77 22.89
N ASP A 286 -105.67 -8.63 23.40
CA ASP A 286 -105.23 -8.66 24.79
C ASP A 286 -103.81 -8.05 24.96
N ASN A 287 -103.19 -7.56 23.88
CA ASN A 287 -101.88 -6.90 23.83
C ASN A 287 -100.74 -7.76 24.40
N GLU A 288 -100.79 -9.08 24.15
CA GLU A 288 -99.77 -10.03 24.60
C GLU A 288 -98.50 -9.94 23.75
N ILE A 289 -98.59 -9.35 22.57
CA ILE A 289 -97.49 -9.09 21.65
C ILE A 289 -97.19 -7.59 21.66
N TYR A 290 -95.91 -7.23 21.72
CA TYR A 290 -95.50 -5.83 21.58
C TYR A 290 -95.47 -5.43 20.09
N GLU A 291 -96.28 -4.43 19.73
CA GLU A 291 -96.43 -3.95 18.35
C GLU A 291 -95.99 -2.49 18.20
N THR A 292 -95.52 -2.13 16.99
CA THR A 292 -95.08 -0.76 16.66
C THR A 292 -96.25 0.18 16.33
N ASP A 293 -97.37 -0.34 15.83
CA ASP A 293 -98.61 0.41 15.59
C ASP A 293 -99.85 -0.37 16.06
N GLU A 294 -100.23 -0.13 17.32
CA GLU A 294 -101.38 -0.76 17.97
C GLU A 294 -102.76 -0.30 17.39
N GLU A 295 -102.80 0.66 16.46
CA GLU A 295 -104.05 1.18 15.90
C GLU A 295 -104.48 0.49 14.59
N ASP A 296 -103.63 -0.35 13.97
CA ASP A 296 -103.89 -0.96 12.66
C ASP A 296 -104.30 -2.45 12.69
N ASN A 297 -104.45 -3.01 13.89
CA ASN A 297 -104.80 -4.40 14.16
C ASN A 297 -106.31 -4.72 14.11
N SER A 298 -107.16 -3.82 13.58
CA SER A 298 -108.62 -4.02 13.45
C SER A 298 -109.19 -3.65 12.07
N ALA A 299 -110.11 -4.47 11.56
CA ALA A 299 -110.83 -4.23 10.30
C ALA A 299 -112.31 -4.61 10.39
N ALA A 300 -113.16 -3.95 9.59
CA ALA A 300 -114.61 -4.18 9.60
C ALA A 300 -115.24 -4.31 8.21
N TYR A 301 -116.19 -5.23 8.06
CA TYR A 301 -116.99 -5.41 6.85
C TYR A 301 -118.47 -5.23 7.10
N ARG A 302 -119.14 -4.40 6.29
CA ARG A 302 -120.59 -4.20 6.39
C ARG A 302 -121.33 -5.10 5.41
N TYR A 303 -122.05 -6.08 5.94
CA TYR A 303 -122.92 -6.94 5.15
C TYR A 303 -124.32 -6.34 4.99
N SER A 304 -124.90 -6.51 3.80
CA SER A 304 -126.30 -6.18 3.48
C SER A 304 -126.91 -7.29 2.63
N PRO A 305 -128.20 -7.65 2.81
CA PRO A 305 -128.89 -8.69 2.01
C PRO A 305 -128.93 -8.39 0.50
N GLU A 306 -128.76 -7.13 0.10
CA GLU A 306 -128.70 -6.69 -1.30
C GLU A 306 -127.48 -7.28 -2.05
N LEU A 307 -126.45 -7.74 -1.31
CA LEU A 307 -125.28 -8.44 -1.85
C LEU A 307 -125.62 -9.75 -2.58
N ALA A 308 -126.77 -10.37 -2.29
CA ALA A 308 -127.22 -11.58 -2.99
C ALA A 308 -127.53 -11.35 -4.48
N SER A 309 -127.60 -10.09 -4.93
CA SER A 309 -127.83 -9.70 -6.32
C SER A 309 -126.65 -8.96 -6.96
N ALA A 310 -125.52 -8.82 -6.25
CA ALA A 310 -124.35 -8.11 -6.75
C ALA A 310 -123.62 -8.91 -7.85
N ASP A 311 -123.04 -8.19 -8.81
CA ASP A 311 -122.09 -8.76 -9.76
C ASP A 311 -120.77 -9.03 -9.02
N CYS A 312 -120.35 -10.30 -8.95
CA CYS A 312 -119.14 -10.73 -8.25
C CYS A 312 -117.92 -10.47 -9.12
N LEU A 313 -117.52 -9.20 -9.18
CA LEU A 313 -116.33 -8.77 -9.90
C LEU A 313 -115.08 -9.01 -9.04
N PRO A 314 -113.95 -9.39 -9.65
CA PRO A 314 -112.64 -9.29 -8.99
C PRO A 314 -112.30 -7.83 -8.70
N ASP A 315 -111.33 -7.60 -7.82
CA ASP A 315 -110.83 -6.27 -7.47
C ASP A 315 -109.34 -6.40 -7.16
N LEU A 316 -108.52 -6.09 -8.14
CA LEU A 316 -107.08 -6.26 -8.13
C LEU A 316 -106.44 -5.00 -7.56
N THR A 317 -105.61 -5.18 -6.54
CA THR A 317 -104.98 -4.08 -5.87
C THR A 317 -103.49 -4.31 -5.63
N VAL A 318 -102.75 -3.21 -5.67
CA VAL A 318 -101.34 -3.15 -5.33
C VAL A 318 -101.10 -1.97 -4.40
N TYR A 319 -100.43 -2.23 -3.28
CA TYR A 319 -100.14 -1.20 -2.28
C TYR A 319 -98.71 -0.71 -2.41
N LYS A 320 -98.51 0.61 -2.25
CA LYS A 320 -97.16 1.22 -2.23
C LYS A 320 -96.23 0.56 -1.21
N SER A 321 -96.75 0.26 -0.01
CA SER A 321 -95.99 -0.39 1.07
C SER A 321 -95.45 -1.77 0.71
N ASN A 322 -96.00 -2.39 -0.34
CA ASN A 322 -95.67 -3.74 -0.76
C ASN A 322 -94.70 -3.73 -1.95
N ILE A 323 -94.25 -2.58 -2.43
CA ILE A 323 -93.29 -2.48 -3.52
C ILE A 323 -91.90 -2.26 -2.94
N ARG A 324 -90.94 -3.09 -3.36
CA ARG A 324 -89.52 -2.93 -3.08
C ARG A 324 -88.74 -2.73 -4.37
N VAL A 325 -87.69 -1.91 -4.30
CA VAL A 325 -86.74 -1.68 -5.39
C VAL A 325 -85.35 -1.91 -4.84
N VAL A 326 -84.63 -2.86 -5.40
CA VAL A 326 -83.26 -3.19 -4.99
C VAL A 326 -82.39 -3.20 -6.23
N ALA A 327 -81.26 -2.50 -6.19
CA ALA A 327 -80.24 -2.64 -7.22
C ALA A 327 -79.47 -3.95 -6.99
N THR A 328 -79.41 -4.80 -8.01
CA THR A 328 -78.73 -6.09 -7.93
C THR A 328 -77.89 -6.33 -9.19
N CYS A 329 -76.94 -7.27 -9.13
CA CYS A 329 -76.15 -7.68 -10.28
C CYS A 329 -76.63 -9.01 -10.83
N SER A 330 -76.86 -9.05 -12.14
CA SER A 330 -77.08 -10.29 -12.88
C SER A 330 -75.83 -10.65 -13.69
N LYS A 331 -75.76 -11.88 -14.24
CA LYS A 331 -74.70 -12.30 -15.17
C LYS A 331 -74.60 -11.44 -16.43
N THR A 332 -75.62 -10.62 -16.71
CA THR A 332 -75.73 -9.76 -17.89
C THR A 332 -75.52 -8.28 -17.60
N GLY A 333 -75.18 -7.91 -16.36
CA GLY A 333 -74.95 -6.53 -15.92
C GLY A 333 -75.87 -6.09 -14.76
N PRO A 334 -75.77 -4.83 -14.32
CA PRO A 334 -76.60 -4.28 -13.24
C PRO A 334 -78.08 -4.24 -13.65
N VAL A 335 -78.95 -4.62 -12.73
CA VAL A 335 -80.41 -4.59 -12.90
C VAL A 335 -81.06 -3.98 -11.66
N LEU A 336 -82.21 -3.32 -11.83
CA LEU A 336 -83.11 -3.03 -10.73
C LEU A 336 -84.11 -4.17 -10.61
N GLU A 337 -84.10 -4.84 -9.46
CA GLU A 337 -85.14 -5.78 -9.09
C GLU A 337 -86.30 -5.01 -8.44
N VAL A 338 -87.44 -4.98 -9.12
CA VAL A 338 -88.67 -4.41 -8.59
C VAL A 338 -89.61 -5.55 -8.24
N GLY A 339 -89.96 -5.67 -6.96
CA GLY A 339 -90.83 -6.71 -6.46
C GLY A 339 -92.02 -6.15 -5.71
N GLY A 340 -93.13 -6.89 -5.66
CA GLY A 340 -94.24 -6.59 -4.78
C GLY A 340 -95.34 -7.62 -4.77
N ILE A 341 -96.49 -7.26 -4.20
CA ILE A 341 -97.65 -8.15 -4.04
C ILE A 341 -98.86 -7.54 -4.71
N VAL A 342 -99.49 -8.33 -5.59
CA VAL A 342 -100.83 -8.06 -6.11
C VAL A 342 -101.84 -8.90 -5.33
N SER A 343 -103.00 -8.32 -5.00
CA SER A 343 -104.08 -9.01 -4.29
C SER A 343 -105.40 -8.82 -5.01
N ASN A 344 -106.21 -9.87 -5.09
CA ASN A 344 -107.62 -9.78 -5.44
C ASN A 344 -108.44 -9.70 -4.14
N ILE A 345 -108.91 -8.49 -3.81
CA ILE A 345 -109.77 -8.24 -2.64
C ILE A 345 -111.26 -8.35 -2.96
N GLY A 346 -111.59 -8.56 -4.24
CA GLY A 346 -112.93 -8.75 -4.75
C GLY A 346 -113.43 -10.19 -4.64
N SER A 347 -114.67 -10.41 -5.03
CA SER A 347 -115.34 -11.72 -4.89
C SER A 347 -115.36 -12.55 -6.18
N GLY A 348 -114.89 -11.99 -7.30
CA GLY A 348 -114.71 -12.70 -8.57
C GLY A 348 -113.36 -13.40 -8.64
N GLU A 349 -113.30 -14.62 -9.18
CA GLU A 349 -112.05 -15.38 -9.32
C GLU A 349 -111.20 -14.87 -10.49
N VAL A 350 -109.88 -14.82 -10.29
CA VAL A 350 -108.88 -14.49 -11.33
C VAL A 350 -107.80 -15.57 -11.29
N ASN A 351 -107.56 -16.22 -12.43
CA ASN A 351 -106.56 -17.28 -12.52
C ASN A 351 -105.15 -16.71 -12.64
N SER A 352 -104.96 -15.75 -13.54
CA SER A 352 -103.69 -15.07 -13.76
C SER A 352 -103.90 -13.61 -14.14
N VAL A 353 -102.93 -12.77 -13.80
CA VAL A 353 -102.94 -11.35 -14.11
C VAL A 353 -101.60 -10.93 -14.70
N SER A 354 -101.62 -9.99 -15.65
CA SER A 354 -100.40 -9.36 -16.16
C SER A 354 -100.09 -8.09 -15.38
N ILE A 355 -98.81 -7.87 -15.06
CA ILE A 355 -98.32 -6.74 -14.29
C ILE A 355 -97.23 -6.06 -15.10
N LEU A 356 -97.43 -4.78 -15.42
CA LEU A 356 -96.44 -3.92 -16.06
C LEU A 356 -95.75 -3.07 -14.99
N VAL A 357 -94.42 -3.10 -14.99
CA VAL A 357 -93.59 -2.21 -14.17
C VAL A 357 -92.81 -1.29 -15.08
N GLU A 358 -92.90 0.01 -14.85
CA GLU A 358 -92.22 1.06 -15.59
C GLU A 358 -91.34 1.90 -14.66
N LEU A 359 -90.14 2.22 -15.14
CA LEU A 359 -89.19 3.17 -14.55
C LEU A 359 -88.98 4.33 -15.55
N PRO A 360 -89.85 5.36 -15.54
CA PRO A 360 -89.89 6.38 -16.59
C PRO A 360 -88.58 7.16 -16.77
N GLU A 361 -87.81 7.36 -15.69
CA GLU A 361 -86.57 8.16 -15.68
C GLU A 361 -85.38 7.42 -16.32
N ILE A 362 -85.39 6.09 -16.26
CA ILE A 362 -84.35 5.20 -16.81
C ILE A 362 -84.77 4.66 -18.18
N GLY A 363 -86.06 4.79 -18.55
CA GLY A 363 -86.61 4.32 -19.81
C GLY A 363 -86.77 2.79 -19.89
N GLY A 364 -86.82 2.13 -18.72
CA GLY A 364 -86.97 0.69 -18.60
C GLY A 364 -88.40 0.28 -18.24
N SER A 365 -88.90 -0.79 -18.87
CA SER A 365 -90.19 -1.40 -18.54
C SER A 365 -90.11 -2.91 -18.64
N SER A 366 -90.80 -3.63 -17.77
CA SER A 366 -90.91 -5.08 -17.83
C SER A 366 -92.33 -5.54 -17.49
N THR A 367 -92.75 -6.65 -18.07
CA THR A 367 -94.07 -7.23 -17.82
C THR A 367 -93.92 -8.66 -17.32
N VAL A 368 -94.66 -9.01 -16.28
CA VAL A 368 -94.72 -10.37 -15.72
C VAL A 368 -96.16 -10.81 -15.57
N SER A 369 -96.42 -12.10 -15.79
CA SER A 369 -97.71 -12.71 -15.47
C SER A 369 -97.56 -13.54 -14.21
N VAL A 370 -98.49 -13.36 -13.26
CA VAL A 370 -98.53 -14.13 -12.02
C VAL A 370 -99.88 -14.82 -11.88
N ASP A 371 -99.85 -16.04 -11.37
CA ASP A 371 -101.05 -16.81 -11.08
C ASP A 371 -101.60 -16.43 -9.69
N LEU A 372 -102.89 -16.16 -9.59
CA LEU A 372 -103.58 -15.67 -8.39
C LEU A 372 -104.35 -16.78 -7.65
N PHE A 373 -103.79 -18.00 -7.61
CA PHE A 373 -104.38 -19.18 -6.95
C PHE A 373 -104.41 -19.02 -5.41
N GLY A 374 -105.36 -18.24 -4.91
CA GLY A 374 -105.46 -17.88 -3.49
C GLY A 374 -105.82 -16.42 -3.24
N GLY A 375 -105.93 -15.58 -4.28
CA GLY A 375 -106.32 -14.17 -4.19
C GLY A 375 -105.20 -13.20 -3.81
N SER A 376 -103.94 -13.64 -3.77
CA SER A 376 -102.78 -12.76 -3.79
C SER A 376 -101.58 -13.48 -4.41
N ALA A 377 -100.68 -12.73 -5.05
CA ALA A 377 -99.48 -13.26 -5.67
C ALA A 377 -98.33 -12.26 -5.55
N THR A 378 -97.12 -12.77 -5.31
CA THR A 378 -95.88 -12.00 -5.38
C THR A 378 -95.42 -11.89 -6.83
N PHE A 379 -94.93 -10.73 -7.23
CA PHE A 379 -94.25 -10.51 -8.50
C PHE A 379 -92.86 -9.95 -8.27
N THR A 380 -91.95 -10.29 -9.17
CA THR A 380 -90.60 -9.74 -9.23
C THR A 380 -90.22 -9.56 -10.70
N VAL A 381 -89.68 -8.40 -11.05
CA VAL A 381 -89.13 -8.10 -12.38
C VAL A 381 -87.73 -7.54 -12.26
N GLN A 382 -86.87 -7.90 -13.22
CA GLN A 382 -85.54 -7.32 -13.35
C GLN A 382 -85.52 -6.35 -14.54
N ILE A 383 -85.10 -5.11 -14.30
CA ILE A 383 -85.01 -4.05 -15.31
C ILE A 383 -83.53 -3.69 -15.49
N PRO A 384 -82.92 -3.90 -16.68
CA PRO A 384 -81.53 -3.56 -16.94
C PRO A 384 -81.24 -2.07 -16.72
N LEU A 385 -80.14 -1.80 -16.02
CA LEU A 385 -79.63 -0.44 -15.82
C LEU A 385 -78.81 -0.02 -17.04
N MET A 386 -79.34 0.96 -17.79
CA MET A 386 -78.70 1.45 -19.03
C MET A 386 -77.85 2.73 -18.83
N LYS A 387 -77.87 3.32 -17.64
CA LYS A 387 -77.07 4.51 -17.27
C LYS A 387 -76.14 4.18 -16.10
N ALA A 388 -74.94 4.75 -16.12
CA ALA A 388 -73.93 4.60 -15.07
C ALA A 388 -74.17 5.54 -13.86
N GLU A 389 -74.93 6.61 -14.04
CA GLU A 389 -75.33 7.55 -12.98
C GLU A 389 -76.85 7.44 -12.77
N MET A 390 -77.26 7.38 -11.50
CA MET A 390 -78.65 7.34 -11.09
C MET A 390 -78.88 8.22 -9.86
N GLU A 391 -80.06 8.83 -9.81
CA GLU A 391 -80.51 9.49 -8.60
C GLU A 391 -80.85 8.43 -7.52
N SER A 392 -80.67 8.79 -6.24
CA SER A 392 -81.01 7.91 -5.10
C SER A 392 -82.49 7.57 -4.99
N ARG A 393 -83.33 8.17 -5.85
CA ARG A 393 -84.75 7.94 -5.92
C ARG A 393 -85.17 7.75 -7.36
N VAL A 394 -86.04 6.77 -7.60
CA VAL A 394 -86.63 6.52 -8.91
C VAL A 394 -88.14 6.48 -8.82
N ASN A 395 -88.79 7.08 -9.82
CA ASN A 395 -90.24 6.94 -9.93
C ASN A 395 -90.59 5.53 -10.46
N VAL A 396 -91.32 4.75 -9.68
CA VAL A 396 -91.80 3.41 -10.04
C VAL A 396 -93.29 3.45 -10.29
N ARG A 397 -93.70 2.99 -11.47
CA ARG A 397 -95.10 2.83 -11.82
C ARG A 397 -95.41 1.35 -12.04
N VAL A 398 -96.27 0.79 -11.21
CA VAL A 398 -96.77 -0.60 -11.33
C VAL A 398 -98.24 -0.54 -11.74
N VAL A 399 -98.57 -1.23 -12.82
CA VAL A 399 -99.93 -1.35 -13.36
C VAL A 399 -100.30 -2.83 -13.43
N VAL A 400 -101.33 -3.19 -12.69
CA VAL A 400 -101.94 -4.51 -12.72
C VAL A 400 -103.05 -4.51 -13.78
N ASP A 401 -103.12 -5.55 -14.60
CA ASP A 401 -103.95 -5.63 -15.81
C ASP A 401 -103.82 -4.38 -16.72
N PRO A 402 -102.61 -4.07 -17.23
CA PRO A 402 -102.37 -2.89 -18.07
C PRO A 402 -103.20 -2.87 -19.37
N SER A 403 -103.73 -4.01 -19.82
CA SER A 403 -104.62 -4.10 -20.98
C SER A 403 -106.09 -3.87 -20.63
N ASN A 404 -106.43 -3.78 -19.34
CA ASN A 404 -107.79 -3.61 -18.79
C ASN A 404 -108.77 -4.69 -19.32
N GLU A 405 -108.29 -5.93 -19.47
CA GLU A 405 -109.07 -7.05 -20.01
C GLU A 405 -109.97 -7.72 -18.96
N ILE A 406 -109.61 -7.62 -17.68
CA ILE A 406 -110.36 -8.10 -16.53
C ILE A 406 -111.24 -6.95 -16.04
N LYS A 407 -112.55 -7.19 -15.93
CA LYS A 407 -113.47 -6.18 -15.41
C LYS A 407 -113.49 -6.23 -13.89
N GLU A 408 -113.18 -5.12 -13.24
CA GLU A 408 -112.98 -5.04 -11.81
C GLU A 408 -114.12 -4.30 -11.09
N SER A 409 -114.21 -4.50 -9.77
CA SER A 409 -115.15 -3.80 -8.88
C SER A 409 -114.70 -2.37 -8.61
N ASN A 410 -113.39 -2.16 -8.62
CA ASN A 410 -112.70 -0.89 -8.58
C ASN A 410 -111.53 -0.95 -9.58
N GLU A 411 -111.50 0.00 -10.52
CA GLU A 411 -110.47 0.06 -11.58
C GLU A 411 -109.41 1.12 -11.25
N GLU A 412 -109.48 1.77 -10.09
CA GLU A 412 -108.58 2.87 -9.70
C GLU A 412 -107.48 2.43 -8.74
N ASN A 413 -107.56 1.22 -8.17
CA ASN A 413 -106.64 0.70 -7.16
C ASN A 413 -105.69 -0.40 -7.69
N ASN A 414 -105.71 -0.66 -8.99
CA ASN A 414 -104.81 -1.56 -9.71
C ASN A 414 -103.54 -0.83 -10.26
N ILE A 415 -103.40 0.47 -9.99
CA ILE A 415 -102.24 1.29 -10.35
C ILE A 415 -101.60 1.89 -9.10
N VAL A 416 -100.27 1.84 -9.03
CA VAL A 416 -99.48 2.56 -8.04
C VAL A 416 -98.30 3.25 -8.73
N GLU A 417 -98.13 4.53 -8.41
CA GLU A 417 -97.00 5.33 -8.85
C GLU A 417 -96.37 5.96 -7.62
N SER A 418 -95.07 5.74 -7.42
CA SER A 418 -94.37 6.26 -6.26
C SER A 418 -92.90 6.47 -6.55
N LEU A 419 -92.38 7.58 -6.02
CA LEU A 419 -90.95 7.78 -5.83
C LEU A 419 -90.45 6.80 -4.77
N MET A 420 -89.52 5.93 -5.15
CA MET A 420 -88.90 4.92 -4.29
C MET A 420 -87.42 5.21 -4.16
N ASP A 421 -86.89 5.11 -2.94
CA ASP A 421 -85.45 5.14 -2.73
C ASP A 421 -84.82 3.89 -3.38
N VAL A 422 -83.73 4.09 -4.11
CA VAL A 422 -82.95 2.98 -4.69
C VAL A 422 -81.76 2.75 -3.79
N SER A 423 -81.64 1.52 -3.31
CA SER A 423 -80.51 1.11 -2.51
C SER A 423 -79.25 1.00 -3.38
N LEU A 424 -78.52 2.11 -3.53
CA LEU A 424 -77.22 2.17 -4.21
C LEU A 424 -76.08 2.32 -3.20
N ALA A 425 -74.88 1.90 -3.61
CA ALA A 425 -73.64 2.14 -2.89
C ALA A 425 -73.09 3.54 -3.20
N ASP A 426 -72.24 4.04 -2.30
CA ASP A 426 -71.56 5.34 -2.43
C ASP A 426 -70.15 5.21 -1.85
N LEU A 427 -69.13 4.94 -2.66
CA LEU A 427 -67.79 4.65 -2.15
C LEU A 427 -66.96 5.93 -2.00
N ALA A 428 -66.63 6.28 -0.77
CA ALA A 428 -65.64 7.30 -0.46
C ALA A 428 -64.25 6.68 -0.28
N ALA A 429 -63.27 7.09 -1.08
CA ALA A 429 -61.88 6.68 -0.93
C ALA A 429 -61.09 7.71 -0.10
N GLU A 430 -60.20 7.23 0.78
CA GLU A 430 -59.33 8.09 1.58
C GLU A 430 -57.96 7.43 1.75
N ILE A 431 -56.89 8.17 1.46
CA ILE A 431 -55.51 7.79 1.77
C ILE A 431 -55.29 8.05 3.26
N THR A 432 -55.06 6.98 4.02
CA THR A 432 -54.89 7.06 5.48
C THR A 432 -53.45 7.29 5.89
N ASN A 433 -52.49 6.71 5.15
CA ASN A 433 -51.07 6.85 5.46
C ASN A 433 -50.21 6.58 4.22
N ILE A 434 -49.10 7.31 4.11
CA ILE A 434 -48.03 7.01 3.16
C ILE A 434 -46.73 6.90 3.96
N TYR A 435 -46.16 5.71 4.02
CA TYR A 435 -45.02 5.43 4.88
C TYR A 435 -44.09 4.38 4.28
N GLY A 436 -42.90 4.29 4.85
CA GLY A 436 -41.82 3.45 4.35
C GLY A 436 -40.54 4.25 4.23
N LYS A 437 -39.41 3.55 4.23
CA LYS A 437 -38.10 4.20 4.07
C LYS A 437 -37.86 4.51 2.61
N ILE A 438 -37.50 5.76 2.33
CA ILE A 438 -37.08 6.15 0.99
C ILE A 438 -35.65 5.72 0.80
N GLY A 439 -35.47 4.86 -0.19
CA GLY A 439 -34.17 4.34 -0.56
C GLY A 439 -34.27 3.49 -1.82
N PRO A 440 -33.14 3.27 -2.49
CA PRO A 440 -33.05 2.46 -3.71
C PRO A 440 -33.54 1.03 -3.45
N GLY A 441 -34.43 0.54 -4.32
CA GLY A 441 -34.97 -0.82 -4.21
C GLY A 441 -35.91 -1.07 -3.02
N ARG A 442 -36.32 -0.02 -2.30
CA ARG A 442 -37.35 -0.09 -1.25
C ARG A 442 -38.75 0.14 -1.82
N VAL A 443 -39.76 -0.18 -1.03
CA VAL A 443 -41.17 0.06 -1.35
C VAL A 443 -41.73 1.11 -0.38
N LEU A 444 -42.54 2.02 -0.90
CA LEU A 444 -43.45 2.83 -0.08
C LEU A 444 -44.80 2.16 -0.03
N LEU A 445 -45.40 2.10 1.16
CA LEU A 445 -46.72 1.57 1.38
C LEU A 445 -47.71 2.74 1.44
N VAL A 446 -48.77 2.62 0.66
CA VAL A 446 -49.91 3.53 0.69
C VAL A 446 -51.08 2.76 1.27
N ASP A 447 -51.40 3.08 2.52
CA ASP A 447 -52.58 2.53 3.18
C ASP A 447 -53.76 3.45 2.92
N PHE A 448 -54.85 2.87 2.47
CA PHE A 448 -56.08 3.58 2.18
C PHE A 448 -57.27 2.85 2.79
N LYS A 449 -58.36 3.59 2.96
CA LYS A 449 -59.66 3.03 3.32
C LYS A 449 -60.70 3.45 2.29
N VAL A 450 -61.62 2.55 2.00
CA VAL A 450 -62.81 2.81 1.20
C VAL A 450 -64.01 2.68 2.12
N THR A 451 -64.85 3.71 2.20
CA THR A 451 -66.04 3.75 3.06
C THR A 451 -67.27 3.80 2.18
N ASN A 452 -68.21 2.89 2.37
CA ASN A 452 -69.52 2.98 1.73
C ASN A 452 -70.42 3.92 2.54
N LEU A 453 -70.65 5.12 2.03
CA LEU A 453 -71.57 6.13 2.56
C LEU A 453 -73.04 5.84 2.18
N GLY A 454 -73.27 4.87 1.30
CA GLY A 454 -74.56 4.47 0.77
C GLY A 454 -75.14 3.27 1.51
N ASN A 455 -75.92 2.46 0.80
CA ASN A 455 -76.58 1.30 1.38
C ASN A 455 -75.61 0.12 1.51
N ILE A 456 -75.81 -0.68 2.54
CA ILE A 456 -75.01 -1.89 2.83
C ILE A 456 -74.97 -2.79 1.58
N LEU A 457 -73.77 -3.12 1.15
CA LEU A 457 -73.49 -4.12 0.13
C LEU A 457 -73.54 -5.51 0.77
N GLU A 458 -74.50 -6.33 0.34
CA GLU A 458 -74.64 -7.72 0.79
C GLU A 458 -73.77 -8.68 -0.06
N PRO A 459 -73.08 -9.65 0.58
CA PRO A 459 -72.13 -10.55 -0.08
C PRO A 459 -72.78 -11.62 -0.98
N GLU A 460 -74.10 -11.88 -0.88
CA GLU A 460 -74.77 -12.98 -1.60
C GLU A 460 -75.03 -12.71 -3.09
N ILE A 461 -74.79 -11.50 -3.57
CA ILE A 461 -75.05 -11.09 -4.95
C ILE A 461 -73.69 -10.93 -5.63
N GLY A 462 -73.50 -11.56 -6.79
CA GLY A 462 -72.27 -11.50 -7.60
C GLY A 462 -71.92 -10.12 -8.18
N CYS A 463 -72.13 -9.05 -7.42
CA CYS A 463 -71.59 -7.73 -7.60
C CYS A 463 -70.13 -7.75 -7.16
N GLY A 464 -69.26 -7.27 -8.03
CA GLY A 464 -67.86 -7.65 -7.99
C GLY A 464 -67.06 -6.97 -6.89
N GLU A 465 -65.86 -7.51 -6.72
CA GLU A 465 -64.64 -6.84 -6.30
C GLU A 465 -64.69 -5.30 -6.34
N ILE A 466 -64.43 -4.65 -5.20
CA ILE A 466 -64.14 -3.21 -5.16
C ILE A 466 -62.74 -3.04 -5.73
N VAL A 467 -62.63 -2.33 -6.85
CA VAL A 467 -61.35 -2.09 -7.52
C VAL A 467 -60.85 -0.72 -7.09
N VAL A 468 -59.68 -0.69 -6.47
CA VAL A 468 -58.97 0.56 -6.14
C VAL A 468 -57.78 0.69 -7.06
N LYS A 469 -57.75 1.76 -7.85
CA LYS A 469 -56.65 2.12 -8.74
C LYS A 469 -55.82 3.23 -8.11
N MET A 470 -54.51 3.13 -8.21
CA MET A 470 -53.57 4.11 -7.69
C MET A 470 -52.62 4.56 -8.79
N PHE A 471 -52.44 5.87 -8.93
CA PHE A 471 -51.42 6.49 -9.75
C PHE A 471 -50.40 7.20 -8.86
N ASP A 472 -49.12 7.08 -9.20
CA ASP A 472 -48.06 7.85 -8.56
C ASP A 472 -47.17 8.54 -9.60
N ASN A 473 -46.67 9.71 -9.25
CA ASN A 473 -45.80 10.50 -10.13
C ASN A 473 -44.36 9.97 -10.25
N VAL A 474 -43.96 8.97 -9.46
CA VAL A 474 -42.59 8.42 -9.45
C VAL A 474 -42.42 7.36 -10.55
N THR A 475 -43.35 6.42 -10.62
CA THR A 475 -43.35 5.33 -11.59
C THR A 475 -44.20 5.64 -12.81
N GLU A 476 -45.08 6.65 -12.74
CA GLU A 476 -46.02 7.05 -13.81
C GLU A 476 -46.91 5.88 -14.29
N VAL A 477 -47.13 4.89 -13.43
CA VAL A 477 -47.90 3.67 -13.72
C VAL A 477 -49.13 3.59 -12.82
N TRP A 478 -50.26 3.24 -13.41
CA TRP A 478 -51.45 2.85 -12.66
C TRP A 478 -51.30 1.44 -12.10
N ARG A 479 -51.39 1.30 -10.77
CA ARG A 479 -51.55 0.02 -10.08
C ARG A 479 -52.99 -0.15 -9.66
N GLN A 480 -53.41 -1.38 -9.41
CA GLN A 480 -54.73 -1.65 -8.87
C GLN A 480 -54.69 -2.82 -7.89
N THR A 481 -55.60 -2.79 -6.94
CA THR A 481 -55.92 -3.92 -6.08
C THR A 481 -57.43 -4.10 -6.01
N THR A 482 -57.83 -5.29 -5.61
CA THR A 482 -59.22 -5.65 -5.35
C THR A 482 -59.42 -5.78 -3.85
N LEU A 483 -60.54 -5.28 -3.34
CA LEU A 483 -61.06 -5.59 -2.02
C LEU A 483 -62.31 -6.46 -2.19
N GLU A 484 -62.38 -7.56 -1.44
CA GLU A 484 -63.57 -8.42 -1.44
C GLU A 484 -64.69 -7.74 -0.64
N VAL A 485 -65.87 -7.64 -1.25
CA VAL A 485 -67.05 -7.00 -0.65
C VAL A 485 -67.43 -7.67 0.69
N GLU A 486 -67.08 -8.95 0.87
CA GLU A 486 -67.36 -9.73 2.09
C GLU A 486 -66.43 -9.37 3.28
N TYR A 487 -65.25 -8.80 3.03
CA TYR A 487 -64.23 -8.52 4.06
C TYR A 487 -64.14 -7.03 4.38
N TYR A 488 -65.16 -6.53 5.07
CA TYR A 488 -65.21 -5.15 5.56
C TYR A 488 -65.24 -5.07 7.08
N THR A 489 -64.91 -3.88 7.58
CA THR A 489 -65.08 -3.45 8.95
C THR A 489 -66.20 -2.41 9.02
N TRP A 490 -66.64 -2.04 10.21
CA TRP A 490 -67.63 -0.98 10.38
C TRP A 490 -67.01 0.21 11.08
N ASP A 491 -67.29 1.41 10.59
CA ASP A 491 -66.87 2.63 11.29
C ASP A 491 -67.82 3.00 12.44
N SER A 492 -67.51 4.09 13.15
CA SER A 492 -68.30 4.61 14.26
C SER A 492 -69.72 5.05 13.89
N GLU A 493 -70.00 5.25 12.60
CA GLU A 493 -71.30 5.63 12.08
C GLU A 493 -72.07 4.43 11.52
N GLY A 494 -71.52 3.21 11.62
CA GLY A 494 -72.16 1.99 11.12
C GLY A 494 -72.09 1.87 9.60
N ARG A 495 -71.03 2.39 8.97
CA ARG A 495 -70.78 2.25 7.52
C ARG A 495 -69.76 1.15 7.22
N GLN A 496 -69.88 0.49 6.08
CA GLN A 496 -68.90 -0.51 5.65
C GLN A 496 -67.59 0.16 5.25
N VAL A 497 -66.46 -0.31 5.78
CA VAL A 497 -65.12 0.20 5.50
C VAL A 497 -64.19 -0.94 5.13
N TRP A 498 -63.57 -0.85 3.97
CA TRP A 498 -62.51 -1.75 3.54
C TRP A 498 -61.16 -1.05 3.66
N TYR A 499 -60.16 -1.77 4.15
CA TYR A 499 -58.78 -1.29 4.20
C TYR A 499 -57.96 -2.02 3.15
N GLY A 500 -57.07 -1.29 2.49
CA GLY A 500 -56.14 -1.84 1.54
C GLY A 500 -54.80 -1.15 1.62
N SER A 501 -53.79 -1.82 1.08
CA SER A 501 -52.45 -1.28 0.97
C SER A 501 -51.93 -1.56 -0.45
N LEU A 502 -51.31 -0.56 -1.06
CA LEU A 502 -50.66 -0.66 -2.37
C LEU A 502 -49.20 -0.24 -2.24
N GLU A 503 -48.32 -0.97 -2.91
CA GLU A 503 -46.89 -0.71 -2.89
C GLU A 503 -46.47 0.18 -4.07
N ILE A 504 -45.68 1.21 -3.79
CA ILE A 504 -44.93 1.97 -4.79
C ILE A 504 -43.48 1.47 -4.74
N PRO A 505 -43.05 0.62 -5.69
CA PRO A 505 -41.64 0.26 -5.82
C PRO A 505 -40.85 1.49 -6.23
N LEU A 506 -39.89 1.87 -5.40
CA LEU A 506 -38.98 2.95 -5.72
C LEU A 506 -37.90 2.43 -6.66
N PRO A 507 -37.65 3.10 -7.80
CA PRO A 507 -36.59 2.70 -8.71
C PRO A 507 -35.24 2.69 -7.97
N ILE A 508 -34.43 1.69 -8.28
CA ILE A 508 -33.02 1.68 -7.92
C ILE A 508 -32.39 2.79 -8.76
N TYR A 509 -32.11 3.93 -8.12
CA TYR A 509 -31.40 5.10 -8.68
C TYR A 509 -32.01 5.69 -9.97
N SER A 510 -32.88 6.70 -9.80
CA SER A 510 -33.40 7.50 -10.92
C SER A 510 -33.17 8.99 -10.68
N SER A 511 -32.53 9.68 -11.62
CA SER A 511 -32.32 11.15 -11.61
C SER A 511 -33.62 11.98 -11.55
N LYS A 512 -34.78 11.31 -11.64
CA LYS A 512 -36.12 11.89 -11.57
C LYS A 512 -36.65 12.03 -10.13
N TYR A 513 -35.82 12.00 -9.08
CA TYR A 513 -36.29 12.15 -7.70
C TYR A 513 -37.09 13.44 -7.54
N ILE A 514 -38.40 13.28 -7.50
CA ILE A 514 -39.35 14.35 -7.22
C ILE A 514 -39.21 14.60 -5.72
N ARG A 515 -38.93 15.84 -5.32
CA ARG A 515 -38.87 16.26 -3.91
C ARG A 515 -40.15 15.90 -3.11
N CYS A 516 -41.24 15.60 -3.82
CA CYS A 516 -42.51 15.17 -3.26
C CYS A 516 -43.15 14.07 -4.12
N ILE A 517 -43.61 13.00 -3.48
CA ILE A 517 -44.33 11.90 -4.11
C ILE A 517 -45.81 12.23 -4.03
N LYS A 518 -46.46 12.38 -5.19
CA LYS A 518 -47.90 12.58 -5.31
C LYS A 518 -48.55 11.24 -5.63
N VAL A 519 -49.51 10.85 -4.82
CA VAL A 519 -50.32 9.63 -5.00
C VAL A 519 -51.78 10.05 -5.19
N GLU A 520 -52.44 9.44 -6.18
CA GLU A 520 -53.87 9.59 -6.43
C GLU A 520 -54.51 8.19 -6.42
N ILE A 521 -55.59 8.02 -5.67
CA ILE A 521 -56.39 6.78 -5.66
C ILE A 521 -57.79 7.05 -6.21
N GLU A 522 -58.36 6.04 -6.84
CA GLU A 522 -59.74 6.00 -7.33
C GLU A 522 -60.36 4.65 -6.99
N ALA A 523 -61.43 4.64 -6.21
CA ALA A 523 -62.20 3.44 -5.88
C ALA A 523 -63.45 3.32 -6.77
N GLY A 524 -63.82 2.10 -7.12
CA GLY A 524 -65.09 1.83 -7.77
C GLY A 524 -65.51 0.38 -7.66
N ILE A 525 -66.82 0.13 -7.71
CA ILE A 525 -67.36 -1.24 -7.69
C ILE A 525 -67.68 -1.75 -9.09
N PHE A 526 -67.24 -2.97 -9.41
CA PHE A 526 -67.38 -3.53 -10.75
C PHE A 526 -68.87 -3.76 -11.11
N ASN A 527 -69.32 -3.11 -12.19
CA ASN A 527 -70.68 -3.20 -12.75
C ASN A 527 -71.82 -2.71 -11.84
N LEU A 528 -71.55 -1.91 -10.82
CA LEU A 528 -72.59 -1.22 -10.04
C LEU A 528 -72.47 0.30 -10.19
N PRO A 529 -73.58 1.02 -10.44
CA PRO A 529 -73.60 2.47 -10.39
C PRO A 529 -73.49 2.98 -8.94
N GLU A 530 -72.80 4.10 -8.75
CA GLU A 530 -72.57 4.76 -7.46
C GLU A 530 -73.26 6.13 -7.40
N LEU A 531 -73.59 6.61 -6.19
CA LEU A 531 -74.37 7.83 -5.98
C LEU A 531 -73.58 9.12 -6.20
N ASP A 532 -72.33 9.16 -5.74
CA ASP A 532 -71.40 10.27 -5.95
C ASP A 532 -70.11 9.67 -6.51
N LEU A 533 -69.53 10.28 -7.53
CA LEU A 533 -68.26 9.86 -8.12
C LEU A 533 -67.11 10.76 -7.68
N SER A 534 -67.41 11.85 -6.98
CA SER A 534 -66.43 12.87 -6.59
C SER A 534 -65.70 12.51 -5.31
N ASN A 535 -66.32 11.73 -4.43
CA ASN A 535 -65.75 11.16 -3.21
C ASN A 535 -65.00 9.83 -3.45
N ASN A 536 -65.12 9.24 -4.64
CA ASN A 536 -64.37 8.04 -5.04
C ASN A 536 -62.88 8.26 -5.20
N ARG A 537 -62.42 9.52 -5.18
CA ARG A 537 -61.04 9.89 -5.43
C ARG A 537 -60.45 10.62 -4.27
N ASP A 538 -59.21 10.28 -3.96
CA ASP A 538 -58.39 11.02 -3.02
C ASP A 538 -56.96 11.14 -3.56
N TRP A 539 -56.25 12.17 -3.13
CA TRP A 539 -54.87 12.36 -3.48
C TRP A 539 -54.10 12.99 -2.33
N GLU A 540 -52.87 12.53 -2.16
CA GLU A 540 -51.96 13.05 -1.14
C GLU A 540 -50.58 13.33 -1.73
N THR A 541 -49.86 14.24 -1.09
CA THR A 541 -48.48 14.58 -1.48
C THR A 541 -47.58 14.58 -0.27
N VAL A 542 -46.66 13.61 -0.23
CA VAL A 542 -45.65 13.53 0.82
C VAL A 542 -44.32 14.07 0.29
N CYS A 543 -43.69 14.99 1.02
CA CYS A 543 -42.34 15.51 0.75
C CYS A 543 -41.36 15.02 1.84
N PRO A 544 -40.96 13.75 1.77
CA PRO A 544 -40.13 13.11 2.78
C PRO A 544 -38.70 13.64 2.75
N GLU A 545 -38.07 13.69 3.92
CA GLU A 545 -36.68 14.12 4.08
C GLU A 545 -35.75 13.16 3.32
N LEU A 546 -34.99 13.69 2.36
CA LEU A 546 -34.12 12.91 1.49
C LEU A 546 -33.00 12.30 2.32
N ALA A 547 -33.11 11.00 2.57
CA ALA A 547 -32.14 10.26 3.34
C ALA A 547 -31.26 9.44 2.38
N MET A 548 -30.07 9.97 2.11
CA MET A 548 -29.10 9.42 1.14
C MET A 548 -27.74 9.21 1.84
N PRO A 549 -26.91 8.25 1.40
CA PRO A 549 -25.52 8.19 1.82
C PRO A 549 -24.77 9.48 1.43
N ASP A 550 -23.67 9.77 2.12
CA ASP A 550 -22.84 10.96 1.87
C ASP A 550 -21.38 10.55 1.93
N LEU A 551 -20.79 10.14 0.81
CA LEU A 551 -19.37 9.80 0.76
C LEU A 551 -18.53 11.06 0.63
N ILE A 552 -17.47 11.07 1.42
CA ILE A 552 -16.33 11.94 1.18
C ILE A 552 -15.08 11.09 0.91
N PRO A 553 -14.17 11.55 0.04
CA PRO A 553 -12.83 11.02 -0.03
C PRO A 553 -12.01 11.52 1.17
N ALA A 554 -11.49 10.60 1.97
CA ALA A 554 -10.34 10.86 2.83
C ALA A 554 -9.11 10.27 2.14
N VAL A 555 -8.12 11.12 1.83
CA VAL A 555 -6.96 10.71 1.04
C VAL A 555 -5.73 10.62 1.92
N TYR A 556 -5.01 9.51 1.82
CA TYR A 556 -3.70 9.32 2.42
C TYR A 556 -2.68 9.05 1.33
N ILE A 557 -1.65 9.88 1.26
CA ILE A 557 -0.54 9.71 0.33
C ILE A 557 0.63 9.09 1.09
N SER A 558 1.16 7.99 0.56
CA SER A 558 2.40 7.38 1.04
C SER A 558 3.47 7.50 -0.01
N THR A 559 4.59 8.10 0.38
CA THR A 559 5.79 8.24 -0.44
C THR A 559 6.94 7.47 0.21
N LEU A 560 7.99 7.18 -0.55
CA LEU A 560 9.18 6.49 -0.04
C LEU A 560 9.97 7.35 0.96
N ASN A 561 10.05 8.65 0.71
CA ASN A 561 10.94 9.59 1.41
C ASN A 561 10.22 10.65 2.24
N GLY A 562 8.89 10.57 2.37
CA GLY A 562 8.07 11.53 3.15
C GLY A 562 7.49 12.68 2.32
N GLU A 563 8.05 12.98 1.15
CA GLU A 563 7.58 14.01 0.22
C GLU A 563 7.36 13.41 -1.18
N ILE A 564 6.59 14.11 -2.03
CA ILE A 564 6.39 13.72 -3.43
C ILE A 564 7.51 14.37 -4.23
N VAL A 565 8.29 13.56 -4.94
CA VAL A 565 9.41 14.02 -5.78
C VAL A 565 9.08 13.67 -7.23
N GLU A 566 9.33 14.61 -8.15
CA GLU A 566 9.18 14.39 -9.58
C GLU A 566 10.00 13.18 -10.05
N GLY A 567 9.39 12.32 -10.89
CA GLY A 567 9.99 11.07 -11.35
C GLY A 567 9.80 9.88 -10.40
N GLU A 568 9.61 10.11 -9.09
CA GLU A 568 9.40 9.01 -8.14
C GLU A 568 7.94 8.51 -8.16
N SER A 569 7.76 7.21 -7.89
CA SER A 569 6.43 6.63 -7.71
C SER A 569 5.90 6.87 -6.31
N PHE A 570 4.62 7.20 -6.18
CA PHE A 570 3.94 7.32 -4.90
C PHE A 570 2.58 6.63 -4.91
N ASP A 571 2.14 6.20 -3.74
CA ASP A 571 0.86 5.51 -3.56
C ASP A 571 -0.16 6.45 -2.93
N VAL A 572 -1.37 6.45 -3.49
CA VAL A 572 -2.51 7.22 -2.98
C VAL A 572 -3.59 6.25 -2.55
N SER A 573 -3.90 6.25 -1.26
CA SER A 573 -5.01 5.51 -0.67
C SER A 573 -6.19 6.42 -0.47
N VAL A 574 -7.27 6.19 -1.20
CA VAL A 574 -8.52 6.93 -1.11
C VAL A 574 -9.50 6.11 -0.29
N TYR A 575 -9.85 6.62 0.89
CA TYR A 575 -10.86 6.07 1.76
C TYR A 575 -12.19 6.71 1.41
N ALA A 576 -13.13 5.90 0.92
CA ALA A 576 -14.53 6.29 0.84
C ALA A 576 -15.12 6.24 2.26
N VAL A 577 -15.47 7.39 2.82
CA VAL A 577 -16.03 7.53 4.16
C VAL A 577 -17.46 8.00 4.05
N ASN A 578 -18.39 7.21 4.56
CA ASN A 578 -19.79 7.59 4.62
C ASN A 578 -20.08 8.40 5.89
N LEU A 579 -20.46 9.66 5.72
CA LEU A 579 -20.77 10.57 6.82
C LEU A 579 -22.16 10.36 7.41
N ASN A 580 -23.04 9.58 6.75
CA ASN A 580 -24.41 9.40 7.21
C ASN A 580 -24.57 8.19 8.15
N PRO A 581 -24.86 8.38 9.45
CA PRO A 581 -25.01 7.30 10.44
C PRO A 581 -26.17 6.35 10.19
N ASN A 582 -27.15 6.77 9.41
CA ASN A 582 -28.41 6.06 9.29
C ASN A 582 -28.52 5.23 7.99
N TYR A 583 -27.58 5.38 7.05
CA TYR A 583 -27.68 4.82 5.70
C TYR A 583 -26.34 4.32 5.21
N GLU A 584 -26.29 3.06 4.78
CA GLU A 584 -25.14 2.45 4.12
C GLU A 584 -25.09 2.85 2.64
N PHE A 585 -23.89 3.16 2.14
CA PHE A 585 -23.66 3.30 0.70
C PHE A 585 -23.43 1.93 0.10
N SER A 586 -24.07 1.62 -1.04
CA SER A 586 -23.75 0.43 -1.84
C SER A 586 -23.95 0.72 -3.32
N GLY A 587 -22.86 0.68 -4.08
CA GLY A 587 -22.84 0.95 -5.52
C GLY A 587 -21.43 1.14 -6.08
N GLY A 588 -21.38 1.55 -7.35
CA GLY A 588 -20.16 1.81 -8.09
C GLY A 588 -19.50 3.13 -7.71
N VAL A 589 -18.23 3.05 -7.32
CA VAL A 589 -17.38 4.21 -7.13
C VAL A 589 -16.26 4.20 -8.15
N LYS A 590 -16.10 5.32 -8.82
CA LYS A 590 -15.05 5.58 -9.78
C LYS A 590 -14.19 6.73 -9.25
N VAL A 591 -12.89 6.51 -9.16
CA VAL A 591 -11.96 7.54 -8.67
C VAL A 591 -11.33 8.22 -9.86
N LYS A 592 -11.38 9.55 -9.85
CA LYS A 592 -10.74 10.40 -10.85
C LYS A 592 -9.72 11.28 -10.16
N PHE A 593 -8.49 11.23 -10.66
CA PHE A 593 -7.41 12.10 -10.22
C PHE A 593 -7.12 13.14 -11.28
N THR A 594 -6.93 14.39 -10.85
CA THR A 594 -6.43 15.47 -11.69
C THR A 594 -5.16 16.03 -11.06
N MET A 595 -4.06 16.05 -11.81
CA MET A 595 -2.77 16.63 -11.39
C MET A 595 -2.18 17.40 -12.58
N GLY A 596 -2.28 18.73 -12.54
CA GLY A 596 -1.96 19.58 -13.69
C GLY A 596 -2.79 19.19 -14.94
N PRO A 597 -2.17 18.87 -16.09
CA PRO A 597 -2.88 18.44 -17.30
C PRO A 597 -3.33 16.97 -17.28
N VAL A 598 -2.85 16.17 -16.31
CA VAL A 598 -3.09 14.73 -16.28
C VAL A 598 -4.41 14.45 -15.59
N VAL A 599 -5.30 13.75 -16.29
CA VAL A 599 -6.55 13.22 -15.73
C VAL A 599 -6.51 11.70 -15.81
N LEU A 600 -6.53 11.03 -14.67
CA LEU A 600 -6.59 9.58 -14.57
C LEU A 600 -7.96 9.15 -14.07
N GLU A 601 -8.62 8.30 -14.84
CA GLU A 601 -9.89 7.69 -14.47
C GLU A 601 -9.68 6.21 -14.23
N PHE A 602 -9.95 5.77 -13.02
CA PHE A 602 -9.86 4.36 -12.65
C PHE A 602 -11.17 3.64 -12.95
N PRO A 603 -11.16 2.31 -13.16
CA PRO A 603 -12.39 1.57 -13.39
C PRO A 603 -13.30 1.64 -12.16
N GLU A 604 -14.60 1.69 -12.44
CA GLU A 604 -15.64 1.64 -11.42
C GLU A 604 -15.53 0.36 -10.58
N THR A 605 -15.61 0.52 -9.27
CA THR A 605 -15.53 -0.56 -8.28
C THR A 605 -16.79 -0.55 -7.41
N GLU A 606 -17.46 -1.69 -7.34
CA GLU A 606 -18.61 -1.89 -6.46
C GLU A 606 -18.15 -1.97 -5.00
N ILE A 607 -18.63 -1.06 -4.16
CA ILE A 607 -18.29 -1.02 -2.72
C ILE A 607 -19.56 -0.95 -1.86
N THR A 608 -19.41 -1.33 -0.59
CA THR A 608 -20.42 -1.14 0.45
C THR A 608 -19.77 -0.51 1.67
N VAL A 609 -20.28 0.63 2.14
CA VAL A 609 -19.70 1.41 3.25
C VAL A 609 -20.78 1.86 4.23
N SER A 610 -20.77 1.26 5.41
CA SER A 610 -21.58 1.69 6.56
C SER A 610 -20.93 2.85 7.32
N TYR A 611 -21.69 3.57 8.14
CA TYR A 611 -21.16 4.68 8.93
C TYR A 611 -20.07 4.23 9.92
N GLY A 612 -18.95 4.96 9.93
CA GLY A 612 -17.78 4.63 10.74
C GLY A 612 -16.93 3.50 10.16
N GLU A 613 -17.38 2.86 9.07
CA GLU A 613 -16.55 2.00 8.25
C GLU A 613 -15.96 2.80 7.08
N THR A 614 -14.84 2.33 6.55
CA THR A 614 -14.17 2.96 5.42
C THR A 614 -13.77 1.88 4.42
N PHE A 615 -13.96 2.15 3.13
CA PHE A 615 -13.42 1.30 2.08
C PHE A 615 -12.22 1.99 1.44
N VAL A 616 -11.10 1.28 1.34
CA VAL A 616 -9.85 1.84 0.80
C VAL A 616 -9.64 1.38 -0.65
N LEU A 617 -9.38 2.35 -1.52
CA LEU A 617 -8.93 2.14 -2.89
C LEU A 617 -7.49 2.64 -2.98
N SER A 618 -6.55 1.76 -3.33
CA SER A 618 -5.13 2.10 -3.42
C SER A 618 -4.71 2.22 -4.89
N PHE A 619 -4.07 3.33 -5.22
CA PHE A 619 -3.59 3.66 -6.56
C PHE A 619 -2.11 3.98 -6.49
N THR A 620 -1.35 3.52 -7.48
CA THR A 620 0.08 3.85 -7.61
C THR A 620 0.26 4.79 -8.77
N PHE A 621 0.79 5.98 -8.50
CA PHE A 621 1.31 6.87 -9.53
C PHE A 621 2.72 6.39 -9.88
N SER A 622 2.87 5.76 -11.05
CA SER A 622 4.16 5.34 -11.59
C SER A 622 4.95 6.49 -12.21
N GLU A 623 6.25 6.28 -12.39
CA GLU A 623 7.18 7.20 -13.09
C GLU A 623 6.65 7.69 -14.44
N ASP A 624 5.97 6.82 -15.21
CA ASP A 624 5.40 7.16 -16.54
C ASP A 624 4.42 8.35 -16.54
N TYR A 625 3.77 8.66 -15.42
CA TYR A 625 2.83 9.79 -15.36
C TYR A 625 3.55 11.15 -15.38
N TRP A 626 4.76 11.23 -14.83
CA TRP A 626 5.58 12.43 -14.85
C TRP A 626 5.95 12.84 -16.29
N ASN A 627 6.17 11.87 -17.18
CA ASN A 627 6.42 12.12 -18.61
C ASN A 627 5.27 12.88 -19.30
N THR A 628 4.03 12.74 -18.83
CA THR A 628 2.88 13.46 -19.41
C THR A 628 2.83 14.92 -18.95
N ILE A 629 3.25 15.17 -17.72
CA ILE A 629 3.36 16.51 -17.13
C ILE A 629 4.48 17.29 -17.82
N GLU A 630 5.61 16.62 -18.08
CA GLU A 630 6.75 17.16 -18.83
C GLU A 630 6.35 17.72 -20.20
N VAL A 631 5.52 17.00 -20.96
CA VAL A 631 5.04 17.44 -22.29
C VAL A 631 4.19 18.72 -22.22
N SER A 632 3.52 18.97 -21.09
CA SER A 632 2.69 20.16 -20.91
C SER A 632 3.48 21.41 -20.52
N GLY A 633 4.63 21.23 -19.85
CA GLY A 633 5.44 22.30 -19.29
C GLY A 633 4.84 23.04 -18.09
N GLU A 634 3.68 22.62 -17.56
CA GLU A 634 3.05 23.23 -16.38
C GLU A 634 3.38 22.45 -15.11
N ARG A 635 3.96 23.15 -14.12
CA ARG A 635 4.20 22.63 -12.77
C ARG A 635 2.85 22.41 -12.05
N PRO A 636 2.52 21.19 -11.59
CA PRO A 636 1.28 20.94 -10.87
C PRO A 636 1.35 21.50 -9.44
N THR A 637 0.32 22.23 -9.03
CA THR A 637 0.21 22.83 -7.69
C THR A 637 -0.74 22.08 -6.77
N GLU A 638 -1.52 21.14 -7.30
CA GLU A 638 -2.49 20.36 -6.53
C GLU A 638 -2.76 18.99 -7.17
N ILE A 639 -3.18 18.04 -6.34
CA ILE A 639 -3.84 16.80 -6.74
C ILE A 639 -5.30 16.90 -6.32
N VAL A 640 -6.20 16.88 -7.29
CA VAL A 640 -7.65 16.83 -7.08
C VAL A 640 -8.10 15.39 -7.19
N VAL A 641 -8.68 14.85 -6.12
CA VAL A 641 -9.27 13.51 -6.06
C VAL A 641 -10.78 13.67 -6.04
N GLU A 642 -11.44 13.21 -7.10
CA GLU A 642 -12.89 13.23 -7.25
C GLU A 642 -13.44 11.80 -7.16
N LEU A 643 -14.41 11.59 -6.27
CA LEU A 643 -15.22 10.37 -6.22
C LEU A 643 -16.45 10.55 -7.11
N GLU A 644 -16.43 9.93 -8.28
CA GLU A 644 -17.60 9.80 -9.15
C GLU A 644 -18.42 8.59 -8.68
N THR A 645 -19.64 8.84 -8.22
CA THR A 645 -20.56 7.80 -7.73
C THR A 645 -21.76 7.64 -8.67
N ASP A 646 -22.13 6.39 -8.95
CA ASP A 646 -23.35 6.05 -9.69
C ASP A 646 -24.61 6.15 -8.82
N VAL A 647 -24.41 6.11 -7.50
CA VAL A 647 -25.38 6.38 -6.44
C VAL A 647 -25.53 7.88 -6.22
N MET A 648 -26.75 8.34 -5.97
CA MET A 648 -27.00 9.73 -5.57
C MET A 648 -26.68 9.91 -4.09
N GLU A 649 -26.00 11.01 -3.77
CA GLU A 649 -25.49 11.31 -2.43
C GLU A 649 -26.06 12.63 -1.91
N LEU A 650 -25.99 12.83 -0.59
CA LEU A 650 -26.55 14.02 0.05
C LEU A 650 -25.89 15.30 -0.46
N SER A 651 -24.57 15.26 -0.65
CA SER A 651 -23.79 16.29 -1.31
C SER A 651 -22.85 15.62 -2.32
N LYS A 652 -22.68 16.23 -3.49
CA LYS A 652 -21.65 15.83 -4.47
C LYS A 652 -20.47 16.79 -4.49
N GLU A 653 -20.62 17.96 -3.87
CA GLU A 653 -19.58 18.99 -3.84
C GLU A 653 -18.45 18.63 -2.86
N ASN A 654 -18.75 17.81 -1.85
CA ASN A 654 -17.82 17.24 -0.87
C ASN A 654 -17.18 15.92 -1.34
N ASN A 655 -17.49 15.44 -2.56
CA ASN A 655 -16.83 14.29 -3.18
C ASN A 655 -15.44 14.63 -3.74
N ILE A 656 -14.96 15.84 -3.49
CA ILE A 656 -13.72 16.37 -4.03
C ILE A 656 -12.78 16.62 -2.86
N TYR A 657 -11.61 16.00 -2.90
CA TYR A 657 -10.50 16.29 -2.00
C TYR A 657 -9.38 16.96 -2.80
N VAL A 658 -8.88 18.10 -2.31
CA VAL A 658 -7.76 18.82 -2.92
C VAL A 658 -6.55 18.70 -2.00
N TYR A 659 -5.47 18.14 -2.54
CA TYR A 659 -4.17 18.09 -1.88
C TYR A 659 -3.25 19.11 -2.52
N ASN A 660 -2.76 20.09 -1.78
CA ASN A 660 -1.82 21.07 -2.30
C ASN A 660 -0.42 20.44 -2.44
N LEU A 661 0.23 20.68 -3.58
CA LEU A 661 1.59 20.23 -3.88
C LEU A 661 2.57 21.39 -3.76
N GLU A 662 3.59 21.22 -2.92
CA GLU A 662 4.72 22.15 -2.77
C GLU A 662 5.94 21.59 -3.51
N LEU A 663 5.84 21.46 -4.83
CA LEU A 663 6.89 20.89 -5.68
C LEU A 663 7.92 21.96 -6.08
N LEU A 664 8.91 22.28 -5.25
CA LEU A 664 9.92 23.32 -5.56
C LEU A 664 11.30 22.68 -5.85
N PRO A 665 12.08 23.19 -6.81
CA PRO A 665 13.52 22.91 -6.86
C PRO A 665 14.25 23.51 -5.63
N ASP A 666 15.44 23.00 -5.32
CA ASP A 666 16.36 23.54 -4.30
C ASP A 666 17.79 23.37 -4.83
N LEU A 667 18.34 24.42 -5.42
CA LEU A 667 19.59 24.40 -6.17
C LEU A 667 20.75 24.73 -5.25
N LYS A 668 21.58 23.74 -5.02
CA LYS A 668 22.68 23.85 -4.08
C LYS A 668 23.99 23.50 -4.74
N PRO A 669 24.97 24.42 -4.79
CA PRO A 669 26.32 24.05 -5.11
C PRO A 669 26.92 23.24 -3.94
N ILE A 670 27.32 22.00 -4.21
CA ILE A 670 27.72 21.03 -3.17
C ILE A 670 29.22 20.77 -3.12
N SER A 671 29.94 20.91 -4.25
CA SER A 671 31.39 20.69 -4.31
C SER A 671 32.07 21.53 -5.38
N LEU A 672 33.36 21.80 -5.20
CA LEU A 672 34.22 22.52 -6.13
C LEU A 672 35.54 21.78 -6.30
N GLU A 673 35.89 21.42 -7.53
CA GLU A 673 37.21 20.89 -7.91
C GLU A 673 37.97 21.93 -8.74
N VAL A 674 39.25 22.16 -8.42
CA VAL A 674 40.09 23.19 -9.06
C VAL A 674 41.32 22.55 -9.68
N CYS A 675 41.53 22.74 -10.98
CA CYS A 675 42.64 22.16 -11.73
C CYS A 675 43.55 23.24 -12.36
N GLY A 676 44.85 22.93 -12.49
CA GLY A 676 45.83 23.66 -13.32
C GLY A 676 46.60 24.81 -12.66
N CYS A 677 46.06 25.45 -11.62
CA CYS A 677 46.66 26.67 -11.06
C CYS A 677 46.76 26.72 -9.53
N THR A 678 46.62 25.57 -8.86
CA THR A 678 46.77 25.42 -7.40
C THR A 678 48.08 24.71 -7.04
N GLY A 679 48.56 24.93 -5.82
CA GLY A 679 49.91 24.54 -5.37
C GLY A 679 50.00 23.19 -4.66
N GLY A 680 49.10 22.25 -4.95
CA GLY A 680 48.86 21.08 -4.09
C GLY A 680 48.19 21.41 -2.75
N TYR A 681 47.85 22.69 -2.55
CA TYR A 681 46.97 23.18 -1.49
C TYR A 681 45.76 23.80 -2.17
N ASP A 682 44.58 23.38 -1.74
CA ASP A 682 43.31 23.78 -2.34
C ASP A 682 42.98 25.26 -2.10
N ASP A 683 43.85 26.10 -1.53
CA ASP A 683 43.54 27.51 -1.17
C ASP A 683 44.54 28.53 -1.78
N VAL A 684 45.26 28.18 -2.85
CA VAL A 684 46.26 29.08 -3.48
C VAL A 684 46.05 29.18 -4.99
N LEU A 685 46.02 30.41 -5.52
CA LEU A 685 45.84 30.72 -6.95
C LEU A 685 47.08 31.43 -7.52
N TYR A 686 47.73 30.86 -8.54
CA TYR A 686 48.92 31.47 -9.17
C TYR A 686 48.56 32.41 -10.34
N ILE A 687 49.25 33.56 -10.45
CA ILE A 687 49.10 34.55 -11.53
C ILE A 687 50.43 34.88 -12.23
N PRO A 688 50.47 34.98 -13.57
CA PRO A 688 49.46 34.46 -14.50
C PRO A 688 49.46 32.92 -14.50
N GLY A 689 48.29 32.31 -14.61
CA GLY A 689 48.09 30.87 -14.69
C GLY A 689 46.78 30.51 -15.40
N LYS A 690 46.61 29.24 -15.78
CA LYS A 690 45.36 28.73 -16.37
C LYS A 690 44.66 27.82 -15.37
N CYS A 691 43.42 28.13 -15.06
CA CYS A 691 42.59 27.42 -14.09
C CYS A 691 41.37 26.83 -14.77
N VAL A 692 40.94 25.65 -14.32
CA VAL A 692 39.61 25.13 -14.61
C VAL A 692 38.91 24.82 -13.29
N PHE A 693 37.74 25.39 -13.08
CA PHE A 693 36.89 25.14 -11.91
C PHE A 693 35.72 24.26 -12.32
N TYR A 694 35.49 23.16 -11.62
CA TYR A 694 34.34 22.28 -11.80
C TYR A 694 33.43 22.40 -10.56
N LEU A 695 32.31 23.09 -10.71
CA LEU A 695 31.31 23.26 -9.67
C LEU A 695 30.21 22.21 -9.86
N GLU A 696 29.96 21.41 -8.82
CA GLU A 696 28.82 20.50 -8.80
C GLU A 696 27.60 21.21 -8.19
N VAL A 697 26.56 21.40 -9.00
CA VAL A 697 25.27 21.94 -8.58
C VAL A 697 24.29 20.79 -8.48
N ARG A 698 23.65 20.63 -7.32
CA ARG A 698 22.66 19.60 -7.06
C ARG A 698 21.30 20.23 -6.82
N ASN A 699 20.26 19.65 -7.43
CA ASN A 699 18.89 19.96 -7.05
C ASN A 699 18.47 19.03 -5.89
N GLU A 700 18.42 19.54 -4.66
CA GLU A 700 17.93 18.81 -3.48
C GLU A 700 16.39 18.88 -3.34
N GLY A 701 15.72 19.62 -4.22
CA GLY A 701 14.28 19.85 -4.19
C GLY A 701 13.46 18.71 -4.79
N SER A 702 12.14 18.91 -4.81
CA SER A 702 11.15 17.92 -5.24
C SER A 702 10.71 18.08 -6.70
N PHE A 703 11.22 19.09 -7.42
CA PHE A 703 10.87 19.39 -8.80
C PHE A 703 12.08 19.83 -9.60
N ARG A 704 12.09 19.60 -10.92
CA ARG A 704 13.17 20.05 -11.79
C ARG A 704 13.29 21.58 -11.88
N ALA A 705 14.50 22.08 -12.10
CA ALA A 705 14.74 23.48 -12.45
C ALA A 705 15.19 23.61 -13.91
N LYS A 706 14.87 24.72 -14.57
CA LYS A 706 15.24 24.99 -15.97
C LYS A 706 15.87 26.37 -16.09
N ASN A 707 16.79 26.51 -17.03
CA ASN A 707 17.54 27.74 -17.30
C ASN A 707 18.20 28.33 -16.03
N VAL A 708 18.92 27.49 -15.29
CA VAL A 708 19.64 27.92 -14.08
C VAL A 708 20.95 28.56 -14.50
N ASP A 709 21.11 29.86 -14.23
CA ASP A 709 22.38 30.55 -14.47
C ASP A 709 23.34 30.36 -13.29
N VAL A 710 24.62 30.18 -13.60
CA VAL A 710 25.70 30.03 -12.62
C VAL A 710 26.80 31.01 -12.96
N GLU A 711 27.11 31.90 -12.02
CA GLU A 711 28.13 32.94 -12.18
C GLU A 711 29.29 32.76 -11.22
N ALA A 712 30.52 33.01 -11.69
CA ALA A 712 31.72 32.99 -10.87
C ALA A 712 32.26 34.42 -10.65
N TRP A 713 32.31 34.86 -9.40
CA TRP A 713 32.73 36.21 -8.98
C TRP A 713 33.92 36.16 -8.03
N VAL A 714 34.95 36.96 -8.31
CA VAL A 714 35.99 37.24 -7.31
C VAL A 714 35.54 38.42 -6.45
N VAL A 715 35.54 38.19 -5.15
CA VAL A 715 35.09 39.12 -4.11
C VAL A 715 36.27 39.41 -3.17
N SER A 716 36.38 40.67 -2.76
CA SER A 716 37.35 41.08 -1.73
C SER A 716 36.98 40.52 -0.35
N GLN A 717 37.93 40.53 0.60
CA GLN A 717 37.64 40.16 2.00
C GLN A 717 36.58 41.05 2.68
N GLU A 718 36.27 42.22 2.12
CA GLU A 718 35.22 43.11 2.61
C GLU A 718 33.84 42.84 1.95
N GLY A 719 33.73 41.81 1.10
CA GLY A 719 32.48 41.45 0.42
C GLY A 719 32.16 42.29 -0.82
N VAL A 720 33.15 42.99 -1.38
CA VAL A 720 32.98 43.79 -2.60
C VAL A 720 33.41 42.99 -3.83
N ASP A 721 32.51 42.86 -4.81
CA ASP A 721 32.75 42.24 -6.12
C ASP A 721 33.86 42.98 -6.89
N ILE A 722 34.90 42.25 -7.31
CA ILE A 722 36.10 42.79 -7.98
C ILE A 722 36.02 42.55 -9.49
N CYS A 723 35.75 41.32 -9.89
CA CYS A 723 35.68 40.89 -11.28
C CYS A 723 34.85 39.59 -11.38
N SER A 724 34.29 39.28 -12.54
CA SER A 724 33.63 37.99 -12.81
C SER A 724 34.32 37.24 -13.94
N PHE A 725 34.20 35.91 -13.94
CA PHE A 725 34.80 35.01 -14.93
C PHE A 725 33.79 34.49 -15.96
N GLY A 726 32.60 35.07 -16.01
CA GLY A 726 31.52 34.71 -16.93
C GLY A 726 30.38 33.97 -16.24
N ALA A 727 29.34 33.69 -17.04
CA ALA A 727 28.15 32.96 -16.64
C ALA A 727 28.02 31.70 -17.50
N ASN A 728 27.60 30.60 -16.90
CA ASN A 728 27.21 29.37 -17.56
C ASN A 728 25.75 29.09 -17.24
N SER A 729 24.97 28.62 -18.21
CA SER A 729 23.56 28.26 -18.01
C SER A 729 23.40 26.75 -18.03
N ILE A 730 22.70 26.19 -17.05
CA ILE A 730 22.22 24.82 -17.03
C ILE A 730 20.83 24.82 -17.66
N GLU A 731 20.64 24.09 -18.77
CA GLU A 731 19.34 24.05 -19.46
C GLU A 731 18.24 23.44 -18.55
N GLU A 732 18.56 22.35 -17.86
CA GLU A 732 17.64 21.62 -16.99
C GLU A 732 18.42 20.79 -15.97
N ILE A 733 17.91 20.69 -14.73
CA ILE A 733 18.42 19.81 -13.68
C ILE A 733 17.23 19.12 -12.98
N GLU A 734 17.18 17.80 -13.10
CA GLU A 734 16.09 16.99 -12.53
C GLU A 734 16.16 16.97 -11.00
N ALA A 735 15.04 16.66 -10.34
CA ALA A 735 15.01 16.52 -8.88
C ALA A 735 15.99 15.43 -8.42
N GLY A 736 16.86 15.77 -7.47
CA GLY A 736 17.91 14.89 -6.95
C GLY A 736 19.16 14.76 -7.83
N GLU A 737 19.16 15.29 -9.06
CA GLU A 737 20.28 15.25 -10.00
C GLU A 737 21.40 16.21 -9.59
N SER A 738 22.63 15.92 -10.03
CA SER A 738 23.77 16.82 -9.90
C SER A 738 24.43 17.05 -11.26
N ILE A 739 24.68 18.31 -11.60
CA ILE A 739 25.30 18.73 -12.85
C ILE A 739 26.60 19.45 -12.54
N ILE A 740 27.65 19.13 -13.30
CA ILE A 740 28.96 19.78 -13.18
C ILE A 740 29.06 20.91 -14.19
N VAL A 741 29.28 22.13 -13.70
CA VAL A 741 29.52 23.33 -14.49
C VAL A 741 31.01 23.67 -14.47
N SER A 742 31.64 23.84 -15.64
CA SER A 742 33.05 24.19 -15.72
C SER A 742 33.31 25.65 -16.11
N PHE A 743 34.30 26.27 -15.47
CA PHE A 743 34.79 27.61 -15.78
C PHE A 743 36.28 27.54 -16.11
N GLU A 744 36.66 27.84 -17.36
CA GLU A 744 38.06 27.95 -17.78
C GLU A 744 38.52 29.41 -17.69
N VAL A 745 39.50 29.68 -16.83
CA VAL A 745 39.94 31.03 -16.46
C VAL A 745 41.44 31.18 -16.70
N GLU A 746 41.81 32.14 -17.54
CA GLU A 746 43.20 32.62 -17.63
C GLU A 746 43.39 33.81 -16.69
N THR A 747 44.18 33.65 -15.63
CA THR A 747 44.42 34.67 -14.60
C THR A 747 45.45 35.71 -15.05
N SER A 748 45.29 36.25 -16.26
CA SER A 748 46.13 37.33 -16.79
C SER A 748 45.78 38.69 -16.16
N LEU A 749 46.79 39.54 -15.98
CA LEU A 749 46.70 40.87 -15.34
C LEU A 749 45.75 41.86 -16.05
N ASP A 750 45.23 41.54 -17.23
CA ASP A 750 44.54 42.50 -18.10
C ASP A 750 43.02 42.60 -17.84
N ASN A 751 42.38 41.61 -17.18
CA ASN A 751 40.92 41.59 -16.94
C ASN A 751 40.47 41.49 -15.47
N CYS A 752 41.32 41.02 -14.55
CA CYS A 752 41.02 40.96 -13.12
C CYS A 752 42.24 41.40 -12.29
N PRO A 753 42.17 42.53 -11.55
CA PRO A 753 43.33 43.12 -10.88
C PRO A 753 43.63 42.43 -9.54
N LEU A 754 44.12 41.19 -9.60
CA LEU A 754 44.54 40.44 -8.41
C LEU A 754 45.96 40.85 -7.99
N GLU A 755 46.15 41.07 -6.69
CA GLU A 755 47.44 41.39 -6.10
C GLU A 755 48.07 40.15 -5.45
N SER A 756 49.36 39.91 -5.73
CA SER A 756 50.10 38.82 -5.08
C SER A 756 50.20 39.03 -3.56
N ILE A 757 50.18 37.93 -2.80
CA ILE A 757 50.18 37.87 -1.33
C ILE A 757 48.90 38.47 -0.72
N THR A 758 47.84 38.63 -1.51
CA THR A 758 46.52 39.06 -1.05
C THR A 758 45.52 37.90 -1.14
N SER A 759 44.65 37.80 -0.13
CA SER A 759 43.59 36.79 -0.10
C SER A 759 42.29 37.35 -0.68
N TYR A 760 41.61 36.52 -1.46
CA TYR A 760 40.33 36.82 -2.11
C TYR A 760 39.35 35.66 -1.88
N VAL A 761 38.08 35.89 -2.17
CA VAL A 761 37.04 34.85 -2.16
C VAL A 761 36.53 34.70 -3.59
N LEU A 762 36.48 33.48 -4.10
CA LEU A 762 35.76 33.13 -5.32
C LEU A 762 34.37 32.65 -4.91
N GLU A 763 33.33 33.36 -5.30
CA GLU A 763 31.94 32.96 -5.09
C GLU A 763 31.35 32.43 -6.39
N PHE A 764 30.84 31.21 -6.34
CA PHE A 764 29.93 30.67 -7.34
C PHE A 764 28.52 30.91 -6.88
N ARG A 765 27.77 31.73 -7.62
CA ARG A 765 26.38 32.07 -7.34
C ARG A 765 25.52 31.32 -8.34
N VAL A 766 24.70 30.41 -7.85
CA VAL A 766 23.67 29.68 -8.60
C VAL A 766 22.40 30.52 -8.56
N ASP A 767 21.71 30.65 -9.70
CA ASP A 767 20.56 31.54 -9.90
C ASP A 767 20.70 32.94 -9.25
N PRO A 768 21.74 33.71 -9.59
CA PRO A 768 22.03 34.98 -8.92
C PRO A 768 20.95 36.05 -9.12
N GLU A 769 20.11 35.93 -10.15
CA GLU A 769 18.99 36.84 -10.43
C GLU A 769 17.67 36.36 -9.78
N ASN A 770 17.68 35.19 -9.11
CA ASN A 770 16.53 34.57 -8.45
C ASN A 770 15.35 34.36 -9.43
N GLU A 771 15.65 33.94 -10.67
CA GLU A 771 14.64 33.70 -11.72
C GLU A 771 13.94 32.34 -11.55
N VAL A 772 14.56 31.39 -10.85
CA VAL A 772 14.00 30.12 -10.43
C VAL A 772 13.46 30.27 -9.01
N GLU A 773 12.21 29.90 -8.78
CA GLU A 773 11.64 29.88 -7.43
C GLU A 773 12.09 28.61 -6.71
N GLU A 774 12.83 28.77 -5.61
CA GLU A 774 13.43 27.67 -4.87
C GLU A 774 12.82 27.45 -3.48
N PHE A 775 12.96 26.24 -2.94
CA PHE A 775 12.55 25.95 -1.58
C PHE A 775 13.39 26.72 -0.55
N ASN A 776 14.68 26.87 -0.84
CA ASN A 776 15.62 27.59 0.00
C ASN A 776 16.52 28.48 -0.87
N GLU A 777 16.25 29.78 -0.87
CA GLU A 777 16.99 30.77 -1.66
C GLU A 777 18.35 31.14 -1.01
N ASP A 778 18.60 30.69 0.23
CA ASP A 778 19.77 31.14 1.01
C ASP A 778 21.02 30.25 0.80
N ASN A 779 20.93 29.11 0.10
CA ASN A 779 22.04 28.16 -0.09
C ASN A 779 22.66 28.15 -1.48
N ASN A 780 22.40 29.17 -2.30
CA ASN A 780 22.78 29.17 -3.71
C ASN A 780 24.23 29.65 -3.95
N VAL A 781 25.00 29.88 -2.89
CA VAL A 781 26.36 30.44 -2.99
C VAL A 781 27.39 29.46 -2.44
N TYR A 782 28.38 29.13 -3.26
CA TYR A 782 29.58 28.42 -2.85
C TYR A 782 30.77 29.37 -2.82
N SER A 783 31.38 29.54 -1.66
CA SER A 783 32.53 30.44 -1.48
C SER A 783 33.82 29.66 -1.27
N TRP A 784 34.84 29.97 -2.06
CA TRP A 784 36.18 29.41 -1.95
C TRP A 784 37.20 30.51 -1.66
N SER A 785 37.86 30.46 -0.51
CA SER A 785 38.87 31.47 -0.13
C SER A 785 40.26 31.06 -0.61
N PHE A 786 40.96 31.95 -1.29
CA PHE A 786 42.29 31.66 -1.82
C PHE A 786 43.30 32.78 -1.60
N LEU A 787 44.58 32.42 -1.52
CA LEU A 787 45.72 33.33 -1.54
C LEU A 787 46.28 33.44 -2.95
N CYS A 788 46.45 34.66 -3.46
CA CYS A 788 47.03 34.89 -4.77
C CYS A 788 48.58 34.92 -4.70
N LEU A 789 49.30 34.18 -5.54
CA LEU A 789 50.78 34.17 -5.63
C LEU A 789 51.28 34.33 -7.07
N TYR A 790 52.54 34.73 -7.28
CA TYR A 790 53.13 34.81 -8.63
C TYR A 790 53.65 33.44 -9.10
N ASN A 791 53.46 33.12 -10.38
CA ASN A 791 54.10 31.99 -11.05
C ASN A 791 55.53 32.37 -11.51
N LEU A 792 56.57 31.74 -10.94
CA LEU A 792 57.98 31.97 -11.23
C LEU A 792 58.47 31.10 -12.39
N LYS A 793 59.41 31.63 -13.18
CA LYS A 793 59.93 30.91 -14.37
C LYS A 793 60.96 29.84 -14.00
N PRO A 794 61.11 28.76 -14.81
CA PRO A 794 62.17 27.76 -14.63
C PRO A 794 63.58 28.35 -14.70
N ILE A 795 64.52 27.79 -13.95
CA ILE A 795 65.95 28.16 -13.96
C ILE A 795 66.72 27.17 -14.84
N VAL A 796 67.54 27.64 -15.78
CA VAL A 796 68.28 26.80 -16.75
C VAL A 796 69.79 27.02 -16.63
N THR A 797 70.59 25.94 -16.59
CA THR A 797 72.07 25.95 -16.60
C THR A 797 72.65 24.90 -17.56
N ALA A 798 73.83 25.14 -18.15
CA ALA A 798 74.46 24.19 -19.09
C ALA A 798 76.00 24.33 -19.20
N SER A 799 76.74 23.22 -19.35
CA SER A 799 78.23 23.16 -19.41
C SER A 799 78.80 21.93 -20.14
N PRO A 800 79.89 22.02 -20.93
CA PRO A 800 80.50 20.87 -21.63
C PRO A 800 81.44 19.99 -20.77
N SER A 801 81.57 18.70 -21.08
CA SER A 801 82.37 17.70 -20.36
C SER A 801 83.15 16.75 -21.31
N PRO A 802 84.44 16.43 -21.05
CA PRO A 802 85.28 16.96 -19.98
C PRO A 802 85.72 18.40 -20.26
N ILE A 803 85.78 19.22 -19.20
CA ILE A 803 86.12 20.66 -19.31
C ILE A 803 87.62 20.82 -19.60
N LEU A 804 87.97 21.44 -20.73
CA LEU A 804 89.32 21.98 -21.00
C LEU A 804 89.33 23.47 -20.60
N GLY A 805 90.21 23.88 -19.67
CA GLY A 805 90.22 25.24 -19.09
C GLY A 805 90.50 26.35 -20.11
N ILE A 806 90.15 27.64 -19.95
CA ILE A 806 89.59 28.42 -18.82
C ILE A 806 88.74 29.57 -19.40
N ASN A 807 87.52 29.74 -18.88
CA ASN A 807 86.88 31.01 -18.47
C ASN A 807 85.59 30.60 -17.76
N GLN A 808 85.58 30.58 -16.42
CA GLN A 808 84.33 30.47 -15.68
C GLN A 808 83.80 31.90 -15.42
N PRO A 809 82.73 32.36 -16.09
CA PRO A 809 81.85 33.36 -15.48
C PRO A 809 81.05 32.65 -14.38
N GLY A 810 80.96 33.28 -13.21
CA GLY A 810 80.20 32.74 -12.07
C GLY A 810 78.72 32.51 -12.43
N GLU A 811 78.17 31.44 -11.87
CA GLU A 811 76.75 31.06 -11.80
C GLU A 811 75.82 31.67 -12.86
N GLY A 812 75.51 30.87 -13.88
CA GLY A 812 74.29 31.03 -14.69
C GLY A 812 74.34 31.87 -15.96
N LEU A 813 75.50 32.11 -16.60
CA LEU A 813 75.55 32.97 -17.79
C LEU A 813 76.45 32.43 -18.91
N SER A 814 75.88 32.44 -20.12
CA SER A 814 76.50 32.24 -21.45
C SER A 814 78.03 32.34 -21.52
N GLY A 815 78.70 31.32 -22.06
CA GLY A 815 80.17 31.28 -22.23
C GLY A 815 80.63 30.70 -23.57
N GLU A 816 81.86 31.03 -23.94
CA GLU A 816 82.62 30.46 -25.08
C GLU A 816 83.53 29.32 -24.58
N PHE A 817 83.44 28.12 -25.17
CA PHE A 817 84.22 26.94 -24.80
C PHE A 817 85.05 26.37 -25.96
N ILE A 818 86.24 25.79 -25.70
CA ILE A 818 87.12 25.14 -26.71
C ILE A 818 87.17 23.61 -26.49
N VAL A 819 87.00 22.82 -27.56
CA VAL A 819 86.93 21.35 -27.54
C VAL A 819 87.72 20.72 -28.71
N PRO A 820 88.37 19.56 -28.58
CA PRO A 820 88.99 18.85 -29.71
C PRO A 820 87.97 17.96 -30.46
N VAL A 821 88.25 17.63 -31.72
CA VAL A 821 87.43 16.76 -32.57
C VAL A 821 87.92 15.33 -32.40
N PHE A 822 87.46 14.67 -31.33
CA PHE A 822 87.64 13.23 -31.13
C PHE A 822 86.37 12.62 -30.49
N GLU A 823 86.26 11.29 -30.50
CA GLU A 823 85.13 10.58 -29.90
C GLU A 823 85.15 10.68 -28.35
N GLY A 824 84.15 11.36 -27.74
CA GLY A 824 83.95 11.36 -26.27
C GLY A 824 83.56 12.67 -25.56
N LEU A 825 83.08 13.71 -26.24
CA LEU A 825 82.66 15.00 -25.64
C LEU A 825 81.13 15.13 -25.48
N SER A 826 80.64 15.74 -24.37
CA SER A 826 79.21 16.02 -24.11
C SER A 826 78.93 17.47 -23.63
N LEU A 827 77.66 17.90 -23.68
CA LEU A 827 77.09 19.12 -23.09
C LEU A 827 76.05 18.74 -22.03
N ASP A 828 76.34 19.01 -20.76
CA ASP A 828 75.47 18.73 -19.63
C ASP A 828 74.53 19.92 -19.37
N ILE A 829 73.25 19.67 -19.12
CA ILE A 829 72.18 20.67 -18.97
C ILE A 829 71.38 20.33 -17.72
N ASP A 830 71.13 21.32 -16.86
CA ASP A 830 70.26 21.23 -15.70
C ASP A 830 69.15 22.29 -15.77
N VAL A 831 67.91 21.91 -15.50
CA VAL A 831 66.74 22.80 -15.44
C VAL A 831 66.01 22.56 -14.12
N ILE A 832 65.65 23.61 -13.40
CA ILE A 832 64.95 23.55 -12.11
C ILE A 832 63.76 24.50 -12.10
N ASP A 833 62.56 23.98 -11.84
CA ASP A 833 61.40 24.79 -11.52
C ASP A 833 61.41 25.23 -10.04
N PRO A 834 61.39 26.55 -9.74
CA PRO A 834 61.42 27.05 -8.38
C PRO A 834 60.08 26.91 -7.63
N ASP A 835 58.95 26.69 -8.32
CA ASP A 835 57.62 26.73 -7.72
C ASP A 835 57.19 25.40 -7.10
N MET A 836 56.71 25.49 -5.86
CA MET A 836 56.22 24.34 -5.13
C MET A 836 54.84 23.91 -5.67
N GLY A 837 54.79 22.70 -6.21
CA GLY A 837 53.62 22.07 -6.82
C GLY A 837 53.64 22.14 -8.35
N ASP A 838 54.59 22.86 -8.94
CA ASP A 838 54.79 22.92 -10.39
C ASP A 838 55.72 21.79 -10.87
N TYR A 839 55.74 21.53 -12.17
CA TYR A 839 56.63 20.61 -12.86
C TYR A 839 56.94 21.14 -14.26
N LEU A 840 58.12 20.80 -14.79
CA LEU A 840 58.52 21.18 -16.14
C LEU A 840 57.63 20.44 -17.16
N VAL A 841 57.20 21.11 -18.22
CA VAL A 841 56.44 20.53 -19.34
C VAL A 841 57.32 20.27 -20.55
N ARG A 842 58.25 21.17 -20.84
CA ARG A 842 59.08 21.09 -22.06
C ARG A 842 60.49 21.62 -21.83
N VAL A 843 61.49 20.90 -22.34
CA VAL A 843 62.88 21.40 -22.46
C VAL A 843 63.42 21.13 -23.87
N GLU A 844 64.04 22.14 -24.49
CA GLU A 844 64.57 22.12 -25.85
C GLU A 844 65.99 22.69 -25.93
N VAL A 845 66.80 22.20 -26.89
CA VAL A 845 68.14 22.72 -27.21
C VAL A 845 68.27 22.93 -28.71
N TRP A 846 68.63 24.15 -29.09
CA TRP A 846 68.67 24.64 -30.46
C TRP A 846 70.08 25.09 -30.84
N LEU A 847 70.56 24.75 -32.04
CA LEU A 847 71.65 25.45 -32.70
C LEU A 847 71.11 26.66 -33.45
N ARG A 848 71.69 27.83 -33.21
CA ARG A 848 71.30 29.12 -33.81
C ARG A 848 72.40 29.61 -34.76
N GLY A 849 72.14 29.76 -36.07
CA GLY A 849 73.20 30.14 -37.01
C GLY A 849 72.83 30.28 -38.49
N GLN A 850 73.76 30.81 -39.31
CA GLN A 850 73.57 31.32 -40.69
C GLN A 850 73.06 30.31 -41.76
N GLY A 851 72.78 29.06 -41.39
CA GLY A 851 72.17 28.04 -42.26
C GLY A 851 70.71 27.69 -41.93
N GLY A 852 70.14 28.27 -40.87
CA GLY A 852 68.85 27.88 -40.28
C GLY A 852 69.03 27.39 -38.85
N ASP A 853 67.99 27.52 -38.01
CA ASP A 853 68.01 26.99 -36.66
C ASP A 853 67.72 25.49 -36.68
N GLU A 854 68.49 24.72 -35.91
CA GLU A 854 68.40 23.26 -35.86
C GLU A 854 68.12 22.80 -34.43
N LEU A 855 67.11 21.96 -34.22
CA LEU A 855 66.80 21.39 -32.91
C LEU A 855 67.71 20.20 -32.65
N TRP A 856 68.58 20.32 -31.65
CA TRP A 856 69.51 19.26 -31.23
C TRP A 856 68.88 18.30 -30.23
N TYR A 857 67.98 18.80 -29.37
CA TYR A 857 67.33 17.98 -28.34
C TYR A 857 65.96 18.57 -27.97
N GLN A 858 64.98 17.70 -27.70
CA GLN A 858 63.70 18.08 -27.12
C GLN A 858 63.19 16.95 -26.25
N THR A 859 62.57 17.32 -25.13
CA THR A 859 61.82 16.40 -24.26
C THR A 859 60.54 17.06 -23.77
N TRP A 860 59.55 16.23 -23.49
CA TRP A 860 58.27 16.58 -22.89
C TRP A 860 58.08 15.75 -21.63
N PHE A 861 57.45 16.33 -20.62
CA PHE A 861 57.14 15.62 -19.38
C PHE A 861 55.63 15.46 -19.25
N GLU A 862 55.24 14.31 -18.72
CA GLU A 862 53.85 14.03 -18.35
C GLU A 862 53.52 14.69 -17.01
N GLU A 863 52.23 14.76 -16.69
CA GLU A 863 51.74 15.38 -15.48
C GLU A 863 52.31 14.70 -14.22
N GLY A 864 52.98 15.50 -13.39
CA GLY A 864 53.51 15.08 -12.09
C GLY A 864 55.02 14.80 -12.04
N GLU A 865 55.66 15.48 -11.10
CA GLU A 865 56.94 15.16 -10.43
C GLU A 865 58.25 15.70 -11.01
N THR A 866 58.36 16.09 -12.30
CA THR A 866 59.66 16.54 -12.82
C THR A 866 59.89 18.04 -12.59
N ARG A 867 60.36 18.39 -11.40
CA ARG A 867 60.84 19.77 -11.10
C ARG A 867 62.25 20.03 -11.52
N THR A 868 63.06 18.98 -11.60
CA THR A 868 64.47 19.08 -11.95
C THR A 868 64.74 18.14 -13.11
N PHE A 869 65.39 18.65 -14.15
CA PHE A 869 65.76 17.87 -15.33
C PHE A 869 67.24 18.02 -15.62
N THR A 870 67.96 16.90 -15.72
CA THR A 870 69.38 16.85 -16.07
C THR A 870 69.61 15.97 -17.29
N THR A 871 70.36 16.43 -18.29
CA THR A 871 70.71 15.64 -19.49
C THR A 871 72.10 15.96 -20.02
N SER A 872 72.72 15.02 -20.74
CA SER A 872 74.02 15.19 -21.40
C SER A 872 73.88 14.91 -22.90
N ILE A 873 74.22 15.89 -23.73
CA ILE A 873 74.16 15.79 -25.20
C ILE A 873 75.55 15.55 -25.76
N SER A 874 75.78 14.44 -26.46
CA SER A 874 77.05 14.14 -27.15
C SER A 874 77.34 15.19 -28.23
N LEU A 875 78.45 15.91 -28.08
CA LEU A 875 78.87 16.95 -29.03
C LEU A 875 79.48 16.34 -30.29
N ALA A 876 80.07 15.14 -30.21
CA ALA A 876 80.70 14.47 -31.34
C ALA A 876 79.70 14.08 -32.44
N ASP A 877 78.42 13.85 -32.07
CA ASP A 877 77.35 13.54 -33.01
C ASP A 877 76.96 14.74 -33.88
N HIS A 878 77.16 15.96 -33.36
CA HIS A 878 76.76 17.21 -34.02
C HIS A 878 77.96 18.04 -34.53
N ILE A 879 79.18 17.83 -34.01
CA ILE A 879 80.40 18.59 -34.33
C ILE A 879 81.46 17.65 -34.93
N GLN A 880 81.47 17.54 -36.26
CA GLN A 880 82.43 16.69 -37.00
C GLN A 880 83.58 17.46 -37.64
N SER A 881 83.56 18.80 -37.57
CA SER A 881 84.60 19.64 -38.15
C SER A 881 84.98 20.79 -37.20
N PRO A 882 86.24 21.26 -37.27
CA PRO A 882 86.66 22.42 -36.50
C PRO A 882 85.87 23.67 -36.92
N GLY A 883 85.31 24.40 -35.95
CA GLY A 883 84.44 25.56 -36.21
C GLY A 883 83.86 26.19 -34.93
N THR A 884 83.01 27.22 -35.07
CA THR A 884 82.29 27.90 -33.97
C THR A 884 80.78 27.64 -34.03
N TYR A 885 80.16 27.20 -32.93
CA TYR A 885 78.75 26.79 -32.83
C TYR A 885 78.02 27.60 -31.75
N ARG A 886 76.75 28.00 -31.95
CA ARG A 886 75.94 28.75 -30.97
C ARG A 886 74.68 27.99 -30.60
N LEU A 887 74.44 27.77 -29.31
CA LEU A 887 73.33 26.97 -28.80
C LEU A 887 72.36 27.82 -27.97
N GLU A 888 71.09 27.41 -27.90
CA GLU A 888 70.05 27.98 -27.05
C GLU A 888 69.21 26.88 -26.39
N VAL A 889 69.10 26.90 -25.06
CA VAL A 889 68.28 25.99 -24.27
C VAL A 889 67.00 26.71 -23.85
N VAL A 890 65.83 26.10 -24.02
CA VAL A 890 64.51 26.66 -23.65
C VAL A 890 63.78 25.70 -22.71
N ALA A 891 63.10 26.22 -21.69
CA ALA A 891 62.29 25.45 -20.74
C ALA A 891 60.90 26.09 -20.50
N GLU A 892 59.86 25.27 -20.30
CA GLU A 892 58.48 25.66 -19.97
C GLU A 892 57.94 24.80 -18.82
N ASP A 893 57.19 25.41 -17.89
CA ASP A 893 56.53 24.74 -16.75
C ASP A 893 55.04 24.44 -16.96
N SER A 894 54.41 23.74 -16.01
CA SER A 894 53.02 23.27 -16.09
C SER A 894 51.99 24.37 -15.95
N ARG A 895 52.39 25.51 -15.39
CA ARG A 895 51.56 26.70 -15.26
C ARG A 895 51.83 27.74 -16.37
N GLY A 896 52.67 27.39 -17.35
CA GLY A 896 52.89 28.11 -18.61
C GLY A 896 54.00 29.18 -18.60
N ALA A 897 54.87 29.26 -17.57
CA ALA A 897 56.00 30.18 -17.60
C ALA A 897 57.21 29.59 -18.35
N THR A 898 57.99 30.46 -19.03
CA THR A 898 59.06 30.06 -19.96
C THR A 898 60.40 30.78 -19.72
N SER A 899 61.50 30.04 -19.89
CA SER A 899 62.90 30.48 -19.72
C SER A 899 63.82 30.06 -20.88
N SER A 900 64.92 30.80 -21.13
CA SER A 900 65.88 30.54 -22.22
C SER A 900 67.34 30.92 -21.88
N LEU A 901 68.34 30.12 -22.30
CA LEU A 901 69.79 30.31 -22.08
C LEU A 901 70.63 30.09 -23.36
N GLN A 902 71.65 30.92 -23.67
CA GLN A 902 72.51 30.79 -24.88
C GLN A 902 73.99 30.43 -24.60
N ILE A 903 74.65 29.64 -25.47
CA ILE A 903 76.04 29.08 -25.31
C ILE A 903 76.85 29.14 -26.63
N ILE A 904 78.20 29.21 -26.59
CA ILE A 904 79.08 29.20 -27.78
C ILE A 904 80.24 28.16 -27.65
N LEU A 905 80.54 27.34 -28.68
CA LEU A 905 81.58 26.27 -28.69
C LEU A 905 82.60 26.40 -29.86
N GLN A 906 83.87 25.99 -29.70
CA GLN A 906 84.98 26.06 -30.69
C GLN A 906 85.81 24.74 -30.83
N ALA A 907 86.02 24.14 -32.03
CA ALA A 907 86.58 22.75 -32.22
C ALA A 907 88.01 22.56 -32.93
N ILE A 908 88.94 21.57 -32.60
CA ILE A 908 90.38 21.34 -33.12
C ILE A 908 90.98 19.85 -33.32
N ASN A 909 92.20 19.52 -33.90
CA ASN A 909 92.79 18.13 -34.22
C ASN A 909 94.38 17.88 -34.05
N ILE A 910 94.96 16.65 -33.81
CA ILE A 910 96.43 16.28 -33.49
C ILE A 910 97.03 15.00 -34.25
N PRO A 911 98.32 14.90 -34.73
CA PRO A 911 98.83 13.76 -35.59
C PRO A 911 100.09 12.90 -35.15
N VAL A 912 99.96 11.60 -34.79
CA VAL A 912 101.05 10.59 -34.47
C VAL A 912 100.70 9.15 -34.96
N GLU A 913 101.67 8.32 -35.40
CA GLU A 913 101.49 6.90 -35.85
C GLU A 913 102.19 5.83 -34.95
N VAL A 914 101.60 4.63 -34.77
CA VAL A 914 102.03 3.58 -33.79
C VAL A 914 102.00 2.14 -34.37
N GLU A 915 103.05 1.31 -34.14
CA GLU A 915 103.18 -0.14 -34.49
C GLU A 915 103.69 -1.03 -33.30
N TYR A 916 103.29 -2.30 -33.14
CA TYR A 916 103.75 -3.20 -32.03
C TYR A 916 103.65 -4.75 -32.27
N SER A 917 104.29 -5.60 -31.43
CA SER A 917 104.17 -7.09 -31.38
C SER A 917 104.43 -7.73 -29.97
N VAL A 918 103.97 -8.97 -29.68
CA VAL A 918 103.96 -9.56 -28.30
C VAL A 918 104.37 -11.06 -28.21
N GLU A 919 105.11 -11.47 -27.15
CA GLU A 919 105.39 -12.86 -26.72
C GLU A 919 104.79 -13.16 -25.32
N TYR A 920 104.08 -14.29 -25.13
CA TYR A 920 103.37 -14.67 -23.88
C TYR A 920 104.14 -15.67 -22.98
N PRO A 921 103.86 -15.75 -21.66
CA PRO A 921 104.54 -16.64 -20.72
C PRO A 921 104.21 -18.14 -20.90
N LEU A 922 105.08 -19.00 -20.35
CA LEU A 922 105.08 -20.47 -20.55
C LEU A 922 104.34 -21.21 -19.42
N ASP A 923 104.56 -20.83 -18.15
CA ASP A 923 103.85 -21.35 -16.97
C ASP A 923 103.90 -20.30 -15.85
N LEU A 924 102.74 -19.81 -15.43
CA LEU A 924 102.58 -18.76 -14.42
C LEU A 924 102.89 -19.21 -12.99
N TYR A 925 102.87 -20.51 -12.70
CA TYR A 925 103.09 -21.08 -11.36
C TYR A 925 104.51 -21.64 -11.18
N SER A 926 105.33 -21.63 -12.24
CA SER A 926 106.69 -22.17 -12.21
C SER A 926 107.55 -21.45 -11.17
N GLU A 927 108.54 -22.09 -10.54
CA GLU A 927 109.55 -21.33 -9.78
C GLU A 927 110.55 -20.58 -10.69
N THR A 928 110.59 -20.91 -11.99
CA THR A 928 111.53 -20.31 -12.96
C THR A 928 111.00 -19.00 -13.54
N PHE A 929 111.70 -17.87 -13.31
CA PHE A 929 111.27 -16.52 -13.71
C PHE A 929 111.00 -16.35 -15.21
N GLN A 930 111.83 -16.94 -16.09
CA GLN A 930 111.66 -16.80 -17.55
C GLN A 930 110.38 -17.44 -18.08
N HIS A 931 109.78 -18.37 -17.34
CA HIS A 931 108.52 -19.00 -17.74
C HIS A 931 107.31 -18.12 -17.39
N ARG A 932 107.49 -17.00 -16.65
CA ARG A 932 106.41 -16.17 -16.09
C ARG A 932 106.30 -14.75 -16.66
N VAL A 933 107.08 -14.40 -17.68
CA VAL A 933 107.18 -13.05 -18.25
C VAL A 933 106.55 -12.93 -19.65
N CYS A 934 105.84 -11.83 -19.92
CA CYS A 934 105.35 -11.41 -21.25
C CYS A 934 106.28 -10.33 -21.84
N LYS A 935 106.52 -10.34 -23.16
CA LYS A 935 107.37 -9.33 -23.82
C LYS A 935 106.62 -8.58 -24.91
N ILE A 936 106.78 -7.25 -24.99
CA ILE A 936 106.12 -6.40 -26.01
C ILE A 936 107.18 -5.58 -26.75
N TYR A 937 107.15 -5.58 -28.09
CA TYR A 937 107.99 -4.74 -28.95
C TYR A 937 107.14 -3.59 -29.53
N VAL A 938 107.58 -2.33 -29.42
CA VAL A 938 106.82 -1.13 -29.86
C VAL A 938 107.66 -0.28 -30.82
N ALA A 939 107.03 0.33 -31.82
CA ALA A 939 107.60 1.37 -32.69
C ALA A 939 106.65 2.58 -32.85
N LEU A 940 107.16 3.80 -32.68
CA LEU A 940 106.39 5.06 -32.77
C LEU A 940 106.97 5.99 -33.85
N THR A 941 106.10 6.66 -34.62
CA THR A 941 106.49 7.60 -35.70
C THR A 941 105.74 8.93 -35.58
N ASN A 942 106.47 10.03 -35.50
CA ASN A 942 105.90 11.39 -35.51
C ASN A 942 105.72 11.89 -36.95
N THR A 943 104.47 12.10 -37.39
CA THR A 943 104.12 12.62 -38.73
C THR A 943 103.90 14.13 -38.75
N TRP A 944 104.06 14.80 -37.62
CA TRP A 944 103.96 16.25 -37.50
C TRP A 944 105.26 16.96 -37.88
N SER A 945 105.15 18.26 -38.18
CA SER A 945 106.30 19.12 -38.46
C SER A 945 107.05 19.57 -37.20
N GLU A 946 106.43 19.40 -36.02
CA GLU A 946 107.01 19.75 -34.73
C GLU A 946 107.39 18.52 -33.91
N SER A 947 108.29 18.70 -32.94
CA SER A 947 108.66 17.60 -32.05
C SER A 947 107.49 17.34 -31.11
N LEU A 948 107.19 16.06 -30.88
CA LEU A 948 106.14 15.63 -29.97
C LEU A 948 106.75 14.89 -28.80
N HIS A 949 106.28 15.25 -27.61
CA HIS A 949 106.57 14.48 -26.42
C HIS A 949 105.48 13.41 -26.31
N VAL A 950 105.88 12.14 -26.45
CA VAL A 950 104.96 11.01 -26.49
C VAL A 950 105.32 10.03 -25.38
N ARG A 951 104.32 9.55 -24.64
CA ARG A 951 104.49 8.49 -23.64
C ARG A 951 103.60 7.30 -23.95
N TYR A 952 104.03 6.14 -23.49
CA TYR A 952 103.25 4.92 -23.62
C TYR A 952 103.26 4.09 -22.34
N SER A 953 102.11 3.48 -22.05
CA SER A 953 101.86 2.72 -20.83
C SER A 953 101.15 1.42 -21.13
N VAL A 954 101.41 0.40 -20.31
CA VAL A 954 100.65 -0.84 -20.30
C VAL A 954 99.81 -0.84 -19.04
N VAL A 955 98.49 -0.87 -19.20
CA VAL A 955 97.52 -0.83 -18.11
C VAL A 955 96.66 -2.08 -18.16
N ASN A 956 96.20 -2.57 -17.00
CA ASN A 956 95.13 -3.56 -17.01
C ASN A 956 93.85 -2.85 -17.48
N LEU A 957 93.02 -3.53 -18.26
CA LEU A 957 91.82 -2.98 -18.93
C LEU A 957 90.80 -2.35 -17.96
N ASP A 958 91.00 -2.50 -16.64
CA ASP A 958 90.01 -2.28 -15.60
C ASP A 958 90.25 -1.06 -14.70
N GLU A 959 90.83 0.03 -15.23
CA GLU A 959 90.72 1.35 -14.55
C GLU A 959 89.26 1.87 -14.52
N LYS A 960 88.37 1.37 -15.39
CA LYS A 960 86.92 1.69 -15.32
C LYS A 960 86.20 1.01 -14.15
N LEU A 961 86.53 -0.24 -13.79
CA LEU A 961 85.89 -0.93 -12.66
C LEU A 961 86.39 -0.43 -11.31
N ILE A 962 87.61 0.11 -11.23
CA ILE A 962 88.14 0.74 -10.01
C ILE A 962 87.37 2.04 -9.67
N GLN A 963 86.76 2.72 -10.65
CA GLN A 963 85.85 3.85 -10.39
C GLN A 963 84.43 3.41 -9.95
N GLU A 964 83.99 2.21 -10.33
CA GLU A 964 82.67 1.68 -9.97
C GLU A 964 82.68 0.80 -8.69
N MET A 965 83.85 0.36 -8.21
CA MET A 965 84.00 -0.46 -7.00
C MET A 965 85.05 0.12 -6.01
N PRO A 966 84.68 1.14 -5.20
CA PRO A 966 85.64 1.86 -4.34
C PRO A 966 86.16 1.08 -3.11
N TRP A 967 85.74 -0.17 -2.91
CA TRP A 967 86.16 -1.02 -1.77
C TRP A 967 87.36 -1.92 -2.07
N LEU A 968 87.90 -1.90 -3.30
CA LEU A 968 89.19 -2.51 -3.67
C LEU A 968 90.38 -1.57 -3.39
N THR A 969 90.27 -0.75 -2.34
CA THR A 969 91.19 0.33 -1.96
C THR A 969 92.11 -0.07 -0.81
N ASP A 970 92.80 -1.21 -0.94
CA ASP A 970 94.03 -1.45 -0.18
C ASP A 970 95.20 -1.39 -1.17
N PRO A 971 96.21 -0.51 -1.00
CA PRO A 971 97.38 -0.46 -1.86
C PRO A 971 98.26 -1.70 -1.65
N SER A 972 97.78 -2.84 -2.10
CA SER A 972 98.57 -4.06 -2.24
C SER A 972 99.54 -3.89 -3.41
N PRO A 973 100.73 -4.54 -3.44
CA PRO A 973 101.85 -4.23 -4.35
C PRO A 973 101.58 -4.40 -5.85
N TYR A 974 100.34 -4.70 -6.25
CA TYR A 974 99.92 -5.19 -7.56
C TYR A 974 99.67 -4.09 -8.60
N ASN A 975 99.72 -2.81 -8.24
CA ASN A 975 99.57 -1.66 -9.15
C ASN A 975 100.91 -0.96 -9.45
N GLN A 976 101.83 -1.66 -10.12
CA GLN A 976 103.09 -1.06 -10.57
C GLN A 976 103.41 -1.32 -12.04
N TYR A 977 102.66 -0.70 -12.95
CA TYR A 977 103.19 -0.38 -14.29
C TYR A 977 102.69 1.01 -14.75
N ARG A 978 103.22 2.07 -14.10
CA ARG A 978 103.18 3.44 -14.65
C ARG A 978 104.20 3.56 -15.80
N ALA A 979 103.87 4.39 -16.81
CA ALA A 979 104.66 4.74 -18.00
C ALA A 979 105.87 3.82 -18.25
N VAL A 980 105.67 2.82 -19.11
CA VAL A 980 106.69 1.81 -19.36
C VAL A 980 107.78 2.36 -20.29
N GLY A 981 107.50 3.45 -21.01
CA GLY A 981 108.48 4.30 -21.69
C GLY A 981 107.94 5.69 -22.09
N GLU A 982 108.85 6.66 -22.19
CA GLU A 982 108.58 8.01 -22.72
C GLU A 982 109.64 8.35 -23.78
N VAL A 983 109.23 9.05 -24.84
CA VAL A 983 110.14 9.45 -25.92
C VAL A 983 109.77 10.83 -26.48
N GLU A 984 110.77 11.68 -26.63
CA GLU A 984 110.67 12.83 -27.54
C GLU A 984 110.89 12.35 -28.97
N LEU A 985 109.84 12.44 -29.78
CA LEU A 985 109.93 12.16 -31.21
C LEU A 985 110.21 13.47 -31.95
N SER A 986 111.43 13.61 -32.46
CA SER A 986 111.76 14.66 -33.43
C SER A 986 110.85 14.56 -34.67
N PRO A 987 110.68 15.63 -35.46
CA PRO A 987 109.84 15.61 -36.66
C PRO A 987 110.29 14.51 -37.62
N GLU A 988 109.36 13.70 -38.14
CA GLU A 988 109.62 12.51 -38.97
C GLU A 988 110.50 11.42 -38.30
N GLY A 989 110.71 11.50 -36.98
CA GLY A 989 111.53 10.57 -36.21
C GLY A 989 110.80 9.28 -35.80
N GLN A 990 111.55 8.18 -35.68
CA GLN A 990 111.06 6.87 -35.26
C GLN A 990 111.81 6.38 -34.00
N SER A 991 111.09 5.78 -33.05
CA SER A 991 111.63 5.13 -31.85
C SER A 991 111.15 3.69 -31.73
N THR A 992 111.98 2.78 -31.21
CA THR A 992 111.63 1.37 -30.96
C THR A 992 112.04 0.92 -29.56
N ASP A 993 111.21 0.12 -28.88
CA ASP A 993 111.45 -0.35 -27.51
C ASP A 993 110.99 -1.81 -27.30
N THR A 994 111.51 -2.50 -26.26
CA THR A 994 111.10 -3.87 -25.87
C THR A 994 110.88 -3.98 -24.36
N LEU A 995 109.65 -4.28 -23.99
CA LEU A 995 109.17 -4.36 -22.61
C LEU A 995 109.17 -5.81 -22.11
N TRP A 996 109.54 -6.05 -20.85
CA TRP A 996 109.50 -7.36 -20.18
C TRP A 996 108.64 -7.28 -18.91
N ILE A 997 107.48 -7.93 -18.91
CA ILE A 997 106.43 -7.75 -17.90
C ILE A 997 106.21 -9.08 -17.14
N PRO A 998 106.59 -9.19 -15.85
CA PRO A 998 106.28 -10.37 -15.04
C PRO A 998 104.81 -10.41 -14.63
N LEU A 999 104.14 -11.54 -14.86
CA LEU A 999 102.68 -11.68 -14.72
C LEU A 999 102.23 -12.52 -13.50
N SER A 1000 103.15 -12.90 -12.61
CA SER A 1000 102.87 -13.64 -11.36
C SER A 1000 103.75 -13.24 -10.17
N TYR A 1001 103.29 -13.51 -8.95
CA TYR A 1001 103.93 -13.20 -7.66
C TYR A 1001 104.07 -14.45 -6.77
N PHE A 1002 104.85 -14.38 -5.69
CA PHE A 1002 105.02 -15.49 -4.74
C PHE A 1002 104.25 -15.23 -3.42
N ASP A 1003 103.38 -16.15 -3.03
CA ASP A 1003 102.65 -16.16 -1.76
C ASP A 1003 103.29 -17.17 -0.78
N PRO A 1004 103.60 -16.80 0.48
CA PRO A 1004 104.24 -17.70 1.45
C PRO A 1004 103.39 -18.91 1.87
N VAL A 1005 102.07 -18.81 1.74
CA VAL A 1005 101.07 -19.81 2.12
C VAL A 1005 100.71 -20.69 0.93
N THR A 1006 100.66 -20.13 -0.28
CA THR A 1006 100.16 -20.85 -1.48
C THR A 1006 101.17 -21.04 -2.62
N GLY A 1007 102.36 -20.44 -2.60
CA GLY A 1007 103.39 -20.54 -3.65
C GLY A 1007 103.28 -19.47 -4.76
N TRP A 1008 103.92 -19.68 -5.92
CA TRP A 1008 103.82 -18.75 -7.06
C TRP A 1008 102.40 -18.75 -7.63
N SER A 1009 101.80 -17.56 -7.80
CA SER A 1009 100.41 -17.35 -8.21
C SER A 1009 100.29 -16.18 -9.22
N PRO A 1010 99.40 -16.26 -10.23
CA PRO A 1010 99.14 -15.16 -11.16
C PRO A 1010 98.82 -13.83 -10.46
N SER A 1011 99.35 -12.70 -10.96
CA SER A 1011 99.09 -11.37 -10.39
C SER A 1011 97.65 -10.88 -10.63
N PHE A 1012 96.91 -11.58 -11.49
CA PHE A 1012 95.48 -11.36 -11.72
C PHE A 1012 94.78 -12.73 -11.73
N LEU A 1013 93.74 -12.87 -10.89
CA LEU A 1013 92.90 -14.06 -10.84
C LEU A 1013 91.65 -13.79 -11.68
N ALA A 1014 91.56 -14.41 -12.86
CA ALA A 1014 90.43 -14.22 -13.75
C ALA A 1014 89.13 -14.77 -13.15
N SER A 1015 88.00 -14.11 -13.44
CA SER A 1015 86.67 -14.61 -13.13
C SER A 1015 86.38 -15.94 -13.86
N SER A 1016 85.51 -16.74 -13.26
CA SER A 1016 85.42 -18.19 -13.36
C SER A 1016 85.09 -18.84 -14.71
N THR A 1017 85.04 -18.14 -15.84
CA THR A 1017 84.53 -18.71 -17.11
C THR A 1017 85.61 -19.08 -18.13
N ASP A 1018 86.67 -18.28 -18.36
CA ASP A 1018 87.61 -18.53 -19.48
C ASP A 1018 89.12 -18.43 -19.15
N ASN A 1019 89.50 -18.15 -17.90
CA ASN A 1019 90.91 -17.96 -17.48
C ASN A 1019 91.70 -16.95 -18.36
N LEU A 1020 91.10 -15.80 -18.70
CA LEU A 1020 91.70 -14.71 -19.49
C LEU A 1020 92.46 -13.70 -18.61
N TYR A 1021 93.67 -13.33 -19.00
CA TYR A 1021 94.52 -12.32 -18.38
C TYR A 1021 94.40 -10.98 -19.17
N PRO A 1022 93.87 -9.90 -18.58
CA PRO A 1022 93.62 -8.63 -19.27
C PRO A 1022 94.89 -7.77 -19.39
N LEU A 1023 95.14 -7.14 -20.55
CA LEU A 1023 96.33 -6.30 -20.80
C LEU A 1023 96.07 -5.25 -21.91
N VAL A 1024 96.30 -3.95 -21.69
CA VAL A 1024 96.09 -2.85 -22.67
C VAL A 1024 97.34 -2.00 -22.84
N PHE A 1025 97.61 -1.54 -24.07
CA PHE A 1025 98.69 -0.63 -24.43
C PHE A 1025 98.14 0.75 -24.87
N VAL A 1026 98.54 1.84 -24.20
CA VAL A 1026 98.04 3.21 -24.41
C VAL A 1026 99.17 4.13 -24.85
N VAL A 1027 98.89 5.10 -25.75
CA VAL A 1027 99.82 6.13 -26.23
C VAL A 1027 99.21 7.53 -26.07
N GLU A 1028 99.99 8.47 -25.51
CA GLU A 1028 99.57 9.85 -25.20
C GLU A 1028 100.61 10.87 -25.71
N ALA A 1029 100.16 12.08 -26.11
CA ALA A 1029 101.02 13.18 -26.55
C ALA A 1029 100.76 14.48 -25.76
N GLU A 1030 101.81 15.26 -25.48
CA GLU A 1030 101.69 16.54 -24.76
C GLU A 1030 101.27 17.70 -25.69
N VAL A 1031 100.16 18.38 -25.38
CA VAL A 1031 99.67 19.59 -26.06
C VAL A 1031 99.41 20.69 -25.03
N ASP A 1032 100.07 21.85 -25.19
CA ASP A 1032 99.99 23.02 -24.28
C ASP A 1032 100.15 22.68 -22.78
N GLY A 1033 101.02 21.71 -22.47
CA GLY A 1033 101.35 21.29 -21.10
C GLY A 1033 100.42 20.21 -20.52
N TYR A 1034 99.54 19.62 -21.33
CA TYR A 1034 98.63 18.55 -20.92
C TYR A 1034 98.82 17.31 -21.79
N TRP A 1035 98.77 16.12 -21.17
CA TRP A 1035 98.82 14.84 -21.88
C TRP A 1035 97.44 14.52 -22.46
N VAL A 1036 97.37 14.45 -23.78
CA VAL A 1036 96.18 14.10 -24.54
C VAL A 1036 96.33 12.68 -25.07
N LYS A 1037 95.35 11.81 -24.81
CA LYS A 1037 95.34 10.44 -25.34
C LYS A 1037 95.22 10.48 -26.86
N ILE A 1038 96.10 9.75 -27.54
CA ILE A 1038 96.16 9.70 -29.01
C ILE A 1038 95.90 8.30 -29.59
N ALA A 1039 96.19 7.20 -28.87
CA ALA A 1039 95.87 5.82 -29.30
C ALA A 1039 95.76 4.79 -28.14
N GLU A 1040 95.05 3.67 -28.35
CA GLU A 1040 94.81 2.58 -27.37
C GLU A 1040 94.63 1.20 -28.05
N TYR A 1041 95.19 0.11 -27.47
CA TYR A 1041 95.21 -1.27 -28.03
C TYR A 1041 95.07 -2.39 -26.96
N ASP A 1042 94.32 -3.49 -27.21
CA ASP A 1042 94.11 -4.64 -26.28
C ASP A 1042 95.02 -5.87 -26.61
N LEU A 1043 95.66 -6.46 -25.59
CA LEU A 1043 96.71 -7.50 -25.63
C LEU A 1043 96.45 -8.74 -24.73
N SER A 1044 95.20 -9.06 -24.39
CA SER A 1044 94.81 -10.10 -23.40
C SER A 1044 95.00 -11.60 -23.84
N PHE A 1045 95.23 -12.60 -22.92
CA PHE A 1045 95.50 -14.06 -23.23
C PHE A 1045 95.07 -15.12 -22.15
N THR A 1046 95.08 -16.47 -22.36
CA THR A 1046 94.47 -17.53 -21.45
C THR A 1046 95.39 -18.62 -20.77
N TYR A 1047 95.02 -19.24 -19.60
CA TYR A 1047 95.81 -20.26 -18.79
C TYR A 1047 95.01 -21.43 -18.02
N GLN A 1048 95.62 -22.47 -17.36
CA GLN A 1048 94.97 -23.73 -16.76
C GLN A 1048 95.08 -23.97 -15.19
N THR A 1049 94.17 -24.79 -14.55
CA THR A 1049 94.07 -25.12 -13.06
C THR A 1049 93.43 -26.52 -12.65
N TYR A 1050 93.69 -27.13 -11.45
CA TYR A 1050 93.13 -28.44 -10.90
C TYR A 1050 92.19 -28.29 -9.62
N ARG A 1051 91.55 -29.35 -9.01
CA ARG A 1051 90.75 -29.28 -7.71
C ARG A 1051 90.42 -30.63 -6.97
N LEU A 1052 90.45 -30.70 -5.62
CA LEU A 1052 89.92 -31.84 -4.78
C LEU A 1052 88.38 -31.88 -4.65
N VAL A 1053 87.74 -33.06 -4.50
CA VAL A 1053 86.27 -33.21 -4.62
C VAL A 1053 85.56 -33.99 -3.48
N GLY A 1054 86.19 -34.94 -2.77
CA GLY A 1054 85.50 -35.66 -1.68
C GLY A 1054 86.34 -36.62 -0.84
N CYS A 1055 85.79 -37.14 0.26
CA CYS A 1055 86.40 -38.20 1.09
C CYS A 1055 85.38 -39.07 1.86
N ALA A 1056 85.77 -40.26 2.35
CA ALA A 1056 84.94 -41.10 3.22
C ALA A 1056 85.76 -41.90 4.27
N ILE A 1057 85.17 -42.16 5.45
CA ILE A 1057 85.74 -43.00 6.52
C ILE A 1057 85.32 -44.46 6.31
N MET A 1058 86.27 -45.39 6.42
CA MET A 1058 85.96 -46.83 6.39
C MET A 1058 85.56 -47.35 7.78
N GLN A 1059 84.68 -48.35 7.81
CA GLN A 1059 84.08 -48.98 9.01
C GLN A 1059 85.11 -49.25 10.13
N ASP A 1060 84.78 -48.88 11.37
CA ASP A 1060 85.63 -49.14 12.53
C ASP A 1060 85.57 -50.61 13.01
N GLU A 1061 86.38 -50.98 14.02
CA GLU A 1061 86.43 -52.35 14.56
C GLU A 1061 85.11 -52.81 15.22
N ASN A 1062 84.21 -51.87 15.56
CA ASN A 1062 82.90 -52.12 16.16
C ASN A 1062 81.75 -52.12 15.12
N GLY A 1063 82.06 -51.88 13.85
CA GLY A 1063 81.14 -51.95 12.71
C GLY A 1063 80.30 -50.69 12.50
N ASP A 1064 80.66 -49.56 13.09
CA ASP A 1064 80.02 -48.27 12.83
C ASP A 1064 80.94 -47.28 12.08
N PHE A 1065 80.36 -46.17 11.60
CA PHE A 1065 81.03 -45.20 10.73
C PHE A 1065 81.28 -43.86 11.47
N PHE A 1066 81.36 -43.88 12.81
CA PHE A 1066 81.55 -42.69 13.64
C PHE A 1066 82.94 -42.67 14.27
N VAL A 1067 83.48 -41.47 14.51
CA VAL A 1067 84.77 -41.32 15.21
C VAL A 1067 84.54 -41.32 16.72
N THR A 1068 85.22 -42.22 17.45
CA THR A 1068 85.13 -42.32 18.91
C THR A 1068 86.45 -41.83 19.55
N PRO A 1069 86.43 -40.93 20.55
CA PRO A 1069 87.67 -40.41 21.15
C PRO A 1069 88.56 -41.51 21.74
N GLY A 1070 89.77 -41.67 21.19
CA GLY A 1070 90.78 -42.64 21.64
C GLY A 1070 90.95 -43.91 20.78
N GLU A 1071 90.28 -44.01 19.62
CA GLU A 1071 90.41 -45.13 18.66
C GLU A 1071 90.99 -44.68 17.29
N GLY A 1072 91.57 -45.58 16.49
CA GLY A 1072 92.20 -45.28 15.19
C GLY A 1072 91.34 -45.66 13.96
N HIS A 1073 91.40 -44.87 12.87
CA HIS A 1073 90.52 -45.00 11.69
C HIS A 1073 91.25 -44.84 10.34
N THR A 1074 90.66 -45.28 9.21
CA THR A 1074 91.23 -45.23 7.82
C THR A 1074 90.34 -44.43 6.85
N LEU A 1075 90.92 -43.71 5.87
CA LEU A 1075 90.21 -42.74 5.01
C LEU A 1075 90.49 -42.90 3.49
N ASP A 1076 89.47 -42.69 2.65
CA ASP A 1076 89.55 -42.62 1.18
C ASP A 1076 89.31 -41.19 0.65
N VAL A 1077 90.03 -40.72 -0.39
CA VAL A 1077 89.92 -39.32 -0.94
C VAL A 1077 89.75 -39.29 -2.47
N GLU A 1078 88.91 -38.39 -3.01
CA GLU A 1078 88.64 -38.19 -4.44
C GLU A 1078 89.07 -36.78 -4.94
N ALA A 1079 89.77 -36.69 -6.09
CA ALA A 1079 90.25 -35.46 -6.73
C ALA A 1079 89.79 -35.32 -8.21
N SER A 1080 89.75 -34.10 -8.78
CA SER A 1080 89.36 -33.85 -10.18
C SER A 1080 90.09 -32.72 -10.92
N THR A 1081 90.05 -32.77 -12.25
CA THR A 1081 90.39 -31.64 -13.14
C THR A 1081 89.13 -30.85 -13.53
N ARG A 1082 89.24 -29.60 -14.02
CA ARG A 1082 88.06 -28.84 -14.46
C ARG A 1082 87.36 -29.44 -15.71
N ARG A 1083 87.96 -30.45 -16.35
CA ARG A 1083 87.32 -31.28 -17.41
C ARG A 1083 86.47 -32.43 -16.84
N GLY A 1084 86.38 -32.58 -15.52
CA GLY A 1084 85.48 -33.50 -14.83
C GLY A 1084 85.99 -34.92 -14.65
N GLU A 1085 87.24 -35.20 -15.01
CA GLU A 1085 87.88 -36.50 -14.72
C GLU A 1085 88.15 -36.60 -13.22
N ARG A 1086 87.66 -37.67 -12.58
CA ARG A 1086 87.79 -37.93 -11.15
C ARG A 1086 88.71 -39.11 -10.88
N PHE A 1087 89.48 -39.04 -9.80
CA PHE A 1087 90.42 -40.08 -9.38
C PHE A 1087 90.25 -40.35 -7.89
N LEU A 1088 90.16 -41.62 -7.50
CA LEU A 1088 90.01 -42.08 -6.12
C LEU A 1088 91.38 -42.56 -5.58
N LEU A 1089 91.71 -42.14 -4.36
CA LEU A 1089 92.88 -42.52 -3.59
C LEU A 1089 92.39 -43.37 -2.40
N GLU A 1090 92.47 -44.69 -2.50
CA GLU A 1090 91.98 -45.63 -1.48
C GLU A 1090 93.05 -45.98 -0.42
N GLY A 1091 92.62 -46.18 0.82
CA GLY A 1091 93.39 -46.86 1.86
C GLY A 1091 94.43 -46.02 2.61
N ILE A 1092 94.15 -44.74 2.90
CA ILE A 1092 95.04 -43.91 3.70
C ILE A 1092 94.88 -44.27 5.19
N GLU A 1093 95.71 -45.21 5.69
CA GLU A 1093 95.76 -45.56 7.12
C GLU A 1093 96.43 -44.44 7.93
N ASN A 1094 95.69 -43.70 8.75
CA ASN A 1094 96.23 -42.77 9.73
C ASN A 1094 95.31 -42.72 10.96
N ALA A 1095 95.76 -43.24 12.11
CA ALA A 1095 95.01 -43.17 13.37
C ALA A 1095 94.85 -41.70 13.81
N ILE A 1096 93.60 -41.24 13.93
CA ILE A 1096 93.24 -39.89 14.37
C ILE A 1096 92.76 -39.98 15.83
N GLU A 1097 93.54 -39.49 16.81
CA GLU A 1097 93.12 -39.42 18.23
C GLU A 1097 92.71 -37.99 18.64
N VAL A 1098 91.72 -37.87 19.54
CA VAL A 1098 91.03 -36.60 19.89
C VAL A 1098 91.07 -36.36 21.41
N TYR A 1099 91.62 -35.22 21.88
CA TYR A 1099 91.66 -34.84 23.31
C TYR A 1099 91.16 -33.38 23.55
N PRO A 1100 90.31 -33.12 24.57
CA PRO A 1100 89.86 -31.75 24.91
C PRO A 1100 90.84 -31.00 25.85
N PHE A 1101 91.05 -29.69 25.63
CA PHE A 1101 91.89 -28.82 26.49
C PHE A 1101 91.33 -27.38 26.57
N TYR A 1102 91.58 -26.65 27.68
CA TYR A 1102 91.12 -25.25 27.88
C TYR A 1102 92.32 -24.30 28.04
N THR A 1103 92.29 -23.13 27.39
CA THR A 1103 93.25 -22.04 27.62
C THR A 1103 92.54 -20.79 28.14
N SER A 1104 93.17 -20.05 29.06
CA SER A 1104 92.58 -18.87 29.70
C SER A 1104 92.51 -17.71 28.71
N GLY A 1105 91.34 -17.46 28.11
CA GLY A 1105 91.11 -16.25 27.29
C GLY A 1105 90.03 -16.31 26.21
N GLY A 1106 89.32 -17.42 26.02
CA GLY A 1106 88.19 -17.52 25.08
C GLY A 1106 87.16 -18.53 25.57
N GLU A 1107 85.87 -18.30 25.27
CA GLU A 1107 84.72 -19.10 25.74
C GLU A 1107 84.52 -20.42 24.98
N ASP A 1108 85.43 -20.81 24.08
CA ASP A 1108 85.29 -21.99 23.23
C ASP A 1108 86.20 -23.16 23.64
N LEU A 1109 85.63 -24.37 23.73
CA LEU A 1109 86.33 -25.64 23.93
C LEU A 1109 87.18 -25.96 22.68
N GLN A 1110 88.51 -26.08 22.81
CA GLN A 1110 89.40 -26.44 21.70
C GLN A 1110 89.89 -27.90 21.81
N VAL A 1111 90.01 -28.57 20.66
CA VAL A 1111 90.39 -29.98 20.50
C VAL A 1111 91.70 -30.08 19.70
N PHE A 1112 92.67 -30.86 20.17
CA PHE A 1112 93.94 -31.09 19.46
C PHE A 1112 93.93 -32.43 18.71
N TRP A 1113 94.62 -32.49 17.56
CA TRP A 1113 94.86 -33.69 16.75
C TRP A 1113 96.36 -34.00 16.68
N GLY A 1114 96.74 -35.28 16.69
CA GLY A 1114 98.11 -35.71 16.40
C GLY A 1114 98.12 -36.99 15.55
N THR A 1115 99.04 -37.10 14.58
CA THR A 1115 99.24 -38.30 13.76
C THR A 1115 100.58 -38.99 14.10
N PHE A 1116 100.58 -40.33 14.11
CA PHE A 1116 101.78 -41.17 14.19
C PHE A 1116 101.71 -42.30 13.14
N GLY A 1117 102.71 -42.40 12.26
CA GLY A 1117 102.94 -43.59 11.40
C GLY A 1117 102.78 -43.36 9.90
N SER A 1118 103.41 -44.20 9.07
CA SER A 1118 103.91 -43.88 7.72
C SER A 1118 103.42 -44.79 6.57
N ASN A 1119 103.26 -44.17 5.39
CA ASN A 1119 103.31 -44.67 3.99
C ASN A 1119 102.38 -45.81 3.55
N LEU A 1120 101.63 -45.61 2.44
CA LEU A 1120 101.26 -46.69 1.50
C LEU A 1120 100.83 -46.19 0.09
N ARG A 1121 100.96 -47.13 -0.87
CA ARG A 1121 100.84 -47.02 -2.35
C ARG A 1121 99.44 -47.36 -2.85
N ALA A 1122 98.97 -46.69 -3.90
CA ALA A 1122 97.84 -47.15 -4.73
C ALA A 1122 98.30 -47.75 -6.08
N GLU A 1123 97.65 -48.82 -6.54
CA GLU A 1123 97.82 -49.47 -7.85
C GLU A 1123 96.68 -49.11 -8.83
N TYR A 1124 96.84 -49.49 -10.11
CA TYR A 1124 96.59 -48.69 -11.31
C TYR A 1124 95.54 -49.24 -12.29
N THR A 1125 95.00 -48.40 -13.20
CA THR A 1125 95.00 -48.64 -14.68
C THR A 1125 94.95 -47.34 -15.53
N ASP A 1126 95.95 -47.20 -16.40
CA ASP A 1126 96.15 -46.40 -17.63
C ASP A 1126 96.38 -44.85 -17.63
N ASN A 1127 97.69 -44.53 -17.64
CA ASN A 1127 98.39 -43.44 -18.38
C ASN A 1127 98.55 -42.00 -17.85
N HIS A 1128 98.40 -41.71 -16.54
CA HIS A 1128 99.14 -40.61 -15.87
C HIS A 1128 99.45 -41.01 -14.41
N TYR A 1129 100.73 -41.07 -14.02
CA TYR A 1129 101.20 -41.66 -12.74
C TYR A 1129 101.15 -40.64 -11.61
N LEU A 1130 100.08 -40.69 -10.81
CA LEU A 1130 99.97 -40.01 -9.51
C LEU A 1130 100.51 -40.92 -8.40
N VAL A 1131 101.62 -40.53 -7.77
CA VAL A 1131 102.14 -41.17 -6.55
C VAL A 1131 101.99 -40.16 -5.41
N GLY A 1132 100.94 -40.31 -4.59
CA GLY A 1132 100.74 -39.49 -3.39
C GLY A 1132 101.68 -39.96 -2.27
N SER A 1133 102.43 -39.04 -1.66
CA SER A 1133 103.48 -39.37 -0.69
C SER A 1133 103.21 -38.88 0.74
N SER A 1134 102.25 -37.99 1.00
CA SER A 1134 101.80 -37.66 2.37
C SER A 1134 100.59 -36.73 2.37
N VAL A 1135 99.71 -36.88 3.36
CA VAL A 1135 98.75 -35.85 3.76
C VAL A 1135 99.34 -35.15 4.98
N ILE A 1136 99.68 -33.87 4.86
CA ILE A 1136 100.24 -33.09 5.97
C ILE A 1136 99.15 -32.18 6.52
N PHE A 1137 98.80 -32.36 7.79
CA PHE A 1137 97.97 -31.42 8.54
C PHE A 1137 98.87 -30.36 9.17
N PRO A 1138 98.60 -29.05 8.99
CA PRO A 1138 99.38 -28.00 9.62
C PRO A 1138 99.29 -28.09 11.15
N ALA A 1139 100.43 -28.02 11.85
CA ALA A 1139 100.52 -28.16 13.31
C ALA A 1139 99.86 -27.03 14.14
N ASP A 1140 99.26 -26.03 13.48
CA ASP A 1140 98.70 -24.81 14.08
C ASP A 1140 97.34 -24.45 13.46
N THR A 1141 96.53 -25.44 13.07
CA THR A 1141 95.17 -25.20 12.56
C THR A 1141 94.25 -24.82 13.73
N ARG A 1142 94.19 -23.52 14.01
CA ARG A 1142 93.24 -22.90 14.95
C ARG A 1142 92.02 -22.52 14.13
N TYR A 1143 90.81 -22.70 14.66
CA TYR A 1143 89.49 -22.55 14.03
C TYR A 1143 88.92 -23.84 13.43
N GLY A 1144 87.90 -24.33 14.11
CA GLY A 1144 86.95 -25.32 13.62
C GLY A 1144 85.70 -25.22 14.48
N ASP A 1145 84.65 -24.59 13.93
CA ASP A 1145 83.35 -24.44 14.58
C ASP A 1145 82.77 -25.79 14.96
N TYR A 1146 82.46 -25.96 16.25
CA TYR A 1146 81.73 -27.11 16.73
C TYR A 1146 80.23 -26.89 16.51
N SER A 1147 79.69 -27.48 15.44
CA SER A 1147 78.26 -27.49 15.16
C SER A 1147 77.72 -28.91 15.37
N GLY A 1148 77.50 -29.27 16.65
CA GLY A 1148 76.97 -30.57 17.02
C GLY A 1148 77.90 -31.72 16.66
N ASN A 1149 77.38 -32.76 16.01
CA ASN A 1149 78.05 -34.04 15.85
C ASN A 1149 79.05 -34.09 14.66
N VAL A 1150 79.72 -33.02 14.23
CA VAL A 1150 80.54 -33.01 12.98
C VAL A 1150 81.79 -32.08 13.03
N VAL A 1151 82.93 -32.44 12.41
CA VAL A 1151 84.22 -31.68 12.40
C VAL A 1151 84.80 -31.45 10.98
N LEU A 1152 85.49 -30.31 10.76
CA LEU A 1152 86.10 -29.83 9.50
C LEU A 1152 87.66 -29.92 9.46
N VAL A 1153 88.29 -30.40 8.37
CA VAL A 1153 89.77 -30.54 8.25
C VAL A 1153 90.39 -30.04 6.90
N TYR A 1154 91.65 -29.58 6.91
CA TYR A 1154 92.46 -29.09 5.76
C TYR A 1154 93.63 -30.03 5.39
N ALA A 1155 93.96 -30.18 4.09
CA ALA A 1155 95.06 -31.03 3.63
C ALA A 1155 95.80 -30.47 2.39
N ILE A 1156 97.10 -30.78 2.26
CA ILE A 1156 97.97 -30.46 1.10
C ILE A 1156 98.39 -31.77 0.40
N LEU A 1157 98.37 -31.79 -0.94
CA LEU A 1157 98.86 -32.88 -1.79
C LEU A 1157 99.99 -32.41 -2.71
N GLU A 1158 101.06 -33.21 -2.77
CA GLU A 1158 102.13 -33.05 -3.75
C GLU A 1158 101.89 -34.00 -4.93
N VAL A 1159 101.98 -33.50 -6.17
CA VAL A 1159 101.82 -34.30 -7.39
C VAL A 1159 103.13 -34.26 -8.19
N ILE A 1160 103.68 -35.41 -8.52
CA ILE A 1160 104.92 -35.50 -9.31
C ILE A 1160 104.56 -35.94 -10.73
N ASP A 1161 104.94 -35.14 -11.73
CA ASP A 1161 104.87 -35.54 -13.13
C ASP A 1161 105.98 -36.54 -13.42
N THR A 1162 105.64 -37.76 -13.87
CA THR A 1162 106.63 -38.82 -14.06
C THR A 1162 107.43 -38.75 -15.36
N GLU A 1163 107.06 -37.92 -16.34
CA GLU A 1163 107.87 -37.72 -17.56
C GLU A 1163 108.94 -36.66 -17.36
N THR A 1164 108.60 -35.55 -16.70
CA THR A 1164 109.56 -34.45 -16.46
C THR A 1164 110.28 -34.56 -15.12
N LEU A 1165 109.80 -35.43 -14.22
CA LEU A 1165 110.22 -35.52 -12.81
C LEU A 1165 110.03 -34.21 -12.03
N ALA A 1166 109.27 -33.26 -12.56
CA ALA A 1166 108.95 -32.02 -11.89
C ALA A 1166 107.90 -32.28 -10.80
N SER A 1167 108.21 -31.88 -9.57
CA SER A 1167 107.24 -31.82 -8.49
C SER A 1167 106.34 -30.60 -8.71
N HIS A 1168 105.05 -30.83 -8.90
CA HIS A 1168 104.05 -29.79 -8.95
C HIS A 1168 103.31 -29.79 -7.59
N THR A 1169 103.35 -28.67 -6.88
CA THR A 1169 102.51 -28.50 -5.69
C THR A 1169 101.10 -28.18 -6.19
N VAL A 1170 100.15 -29.11 -5.99
CA VAL A 1170 98.81 -29.01 -6.58
C VAL A 1170 97.75 -29.11 -5.47
N ILE A 1171 97.41 -27.94 -4.93
CA ILE A 1171 96.12 -27.51 -4.36
C ILE A 1171 95.76 -27.89 -2.91
N THR A 1172 95.28 -26.85 -2.21
CA THR A 1172 94.66 -26.80 -0.88
C THR A 1172 93.13 -27.00 -0.96
N CYS A 1173 92.55 -27.86 -0.12
CA CYS A 1173 91.09 -27.92 0.07
C CYS A 1173 90.69 -27.25 1.40
N ASN A 1174 89.57 -26.50 1.40
CA ASN A 1174 89.17 -25.63 2.52
C ASN A 1174 88.17 -26.24 3.53
N SER A 1175 87.72 -27.50 3.41
CA SER A 1175 86.72 -28.03 4.36
C SER A 1175 86.47 -29.55 4.16
N LEU A 1176 86.63 -30.39 5.19
CA LEU A 1176 86.39 -31.85 5.15
C LEU A 1176 85.58 -32.35 6.36
N THR A 1177 84.38 -32.90 6.16
CA THR A 1177 83.32 -33.05 7.19
C THR A 1177 83.22 -34.48 7.79
N ILE A 1178 83.38 -34.65 9.12
CA ILE A 1178 83.44 -35.97 9.82
C ILE A 1178 82.52 -36.06 11.06
N PRO A 1179 81.65 -37.09 11.26
CA PRO A 1179 80.68 -37.15 12.37
C PRO A 1179 81.09 -37.87 13.72
N ILE A 1180 80.54 -37.45 14.89
CA ILE A 1180 80.81 -37.93 16.30
C ILE A 1180 79.52 -38.21 17.16
N LYS A 1181 79.62 -38.85 18.35
CA LYS A 1181 78.48 -39.60 18.99
C LYS A 1181 77.77 -39.08 20.30
N GLN A 1182 78.17 -38.06 21.10
CA GLN A 1182 77.38 -37.57 22.32
C GLN A 1182 77.71 -36.12 22.86
N GLU A 1183 76.73 -35.42 23.54
CA GLU A 1183 76.70 -33.98 23.99
C GLU A 1183 77.22 -33.65 25.45
N LEU A 1184 77.68 -32.41 25.75
CA LEU A 1184 78.29 -31.90 27.03
C LEU A 1184 77.44 -30.78 27.76
N ILE A 1185 77.39 -30.70 29.12
CA ILE A 1185 76.62 -29.66 29.92
C ILE A 1185 77.45 -29.09 31.14
N LEU A 1186 77.34 -27.78 31.48
CA LEU A 1186 78.08 -27.03 32.56
C LEU A 1186 77.18 -26.13 33.47
N GLU A 1187 77.52 -25.87 34.76
CA GLU A 1187 76.80 -24.97 35.74
C GLU A 1187 77.71 -23.92 36.48
N PHE A 1188 77.19 -22.70 36.81
CA PHE A 1188 77.93 -21.52 37.36
C PHE A 1188 77.29 -20.84 38.63
N SER A 1189 78.07 -20.16 39.52
CA SER A 1189 77.56 -19.32 40.66
C SER A 1189 78.48 -18.13 41.13
N TYR A 1190 77.94 -17.04 41.75
CA TYR A 1190 78.64 -15.74 42.10
C TYR A 1190 78.26 -15.08 43.49
N GLY A 1191 79.10 -14.17 44.07
CA GLY A 1191 78.80 -13.34 45.29
C GLY A 1191 79.77 -12.17 45.68
N GLU A 1192 79.35 -11.24 46.58
CA GLU A 1192 80.00 -9.95 47.01
C GLU A 1192 80.65 -9.92 48.42
N TYR A 1193 81.57 -8.96 48.69
CA TYR A 1193 82.10 -8.59 50.02
C TYR A 1193 81.90 -7.08 50.33
N GLU A 1194 81.21 -6.72 51.44
CA GLU A 1194 81.04 -5.34 51.96
C GLU A 1194 81.81 -5.13 53.29
N GLU A 1195 83.03 -4.58 53.26
CA GLU A 1195 83.72 -3.75 54.31
C GLU A 1195 85.15 -3.37 53.79
N LEU A 1196 85.49 -2.06 53.80
CA LEU A 1196 86.32 -1.28 52.82
C LEU A 1196 87.88 -1.27 52.96
N PRO A 1197 88.66 -0.84 51.91
CA PRO A 1197 88.29 -0.56 50.52
C PRO A 1197 89.20 -1.30 49.51
N CYS A 1198 88.83 -2.52 49.13
CA CYS A 1198 89.09 -3.09 47.81
C CYS A 1198 87.83 -3.89 47.46
N GLN A 1199 87.01 -3.44 46.50
CA GLN A 1199 85.87 -4.21 46.01
C GLN A 1199 86.35 -5.20 44.92
N GLY A 1200 85.99 -6.48 45.05
CA GLY A 1200 86.17 -7.53 44.05
C GLY A 1200 85.27 -8.75 44.36
N TYR A 1201 84.68 -9.35 43.32
CA TYR A 1201 83.77 -10.50 43.36
C TYR A 1201 84.52 -11.81 43.01
N TRP A 1202 83.95 -12.98 43.32
CA TRP A 1202 84.45 -14.30 42.86
C TRP A 1202 83.35 -15.13 42.18
N ILE A 1203 83.75 -15.99 41.23
CA ILE A 1203 82.91 -16.97 40.52
C ILE A 1203 83.53 -18.38 40.68
N SER A 1204 82.71 -19.41 40.86
CA SER A 1204 83.13 -20.83 40.77
C SER A 1204 82.29 -21.62 39.76
N ILE A 1205 82.95 -22.51 39.01
CA ILE A 1205 82.38 -23.41 37.98
C ILE A 1205 82.60 -24.86 38.43
N ASN A 1206 81.56 -25.71 38.37
CA ASN A 1206 81.67 -27.14 38.68
C ASN A 1206 81.34 -28.01 37.45
N TYR A 1207 82.24 -28.94 37.13
CA TYR A 1207 82.07 -29.97 36.08
C TYR A 1207 81.64 -31.31 36.71
N ILE A 1208 80.61 -31.96 36.16
CA ILE A 1208 80.16 -33.29 36.62
C ILE A 1208 80.17 -34.29 35.45
N ALA A 1209 81.19 -35.16 35.41
CA ALA A 1209 81.21 -36.34 34.55
C ALA A 1209 80.82 -37.59 35.35
N GLY A 1210 79.53 -37.74 35.63
CA GLY A 1210 79.02 -38.88 36.39
C GLY A 1210 79.39 -38.88 37.89
N PRO A 1211 78.93 -39.87 38.68
CA PRO A 1211 78.61 -39.68 40.10
C PRO A 1211 79.77 -39.44 41.08
N GLU A 1212 81.05 -39.49 40.68
CA GLU A 1212 82.15 -39.52 41.66
C GLU A 1212 83.36 -38.59 41.42
N GLU A 1213 83.36 -37.68 40.44
CA GLU A 1213 84.44 -36.67 40.34
C GLU A 1213 83.92 -35.26 40.01
N THR A 1214 84.25 -34.28 40.87
CA THR A 1214 83.96 -32.85 40.67
C THR A 1214 85.24 -32.05 40.88
N LEU A 1215 85.60 -31.18 39.92
CA LEU A 1215 86.76 -30.28 39.99
C LEU A 1215 86.26 -28.82 40.06
N SER A 1216 86.78 -28.01 40.98
CA SER A 1216 86.39 -26.59 41.17
C SER A 1216 87.59 -25.65 41.04
N ILE A 1217 87.45 -24.53 40.31
CA ILE A 1217 88.50 -23.50 40.09
C ILE A 1217 87.96 -22.10 40.49
N TYR A 1218 88.81 -21.25 41.10
CA TYR A 1218 88.49 -19.89 41.57
C TYR A 1218 89.39 -18.81 40.93
N ALA A 1219 88.86 -17.63 40.56
CA ALA A 1219 89.61 -16.48 40.03
C ALA A 1219 89.21 -15.13 40.67
N THR A 1220 90.14 -14.16 40.77
CA THR A 1220 89.99 -12.78 41.30
C THR A 1220 90.59 -11.74 40.33
N CYS A 1221 90.05 -10.51 40.25
CA CYS A 1221 90.28 -9.53 39.15
C CYS A 1221 90.92 -8.18 39.61
N LEU A 1222 91.71 -7.49 38.75
CA LEU A 1222 91.92 -6.02 38.77
C LEU A 1222 92.51 -5.45 37.43
N GLU A 1223 91.90 -4.33 37.00
CA GLU A 1223 91.89 -3.51 35.74
C GLU A 1223 93.26 -3.13 35.10
N ILE A 1224 93.52 -3.01 33.79
CA ILE A 1224 92.83 -2.71 32.50
C ILE A 1224 92.43 -1.24 32.23
N ALA A 1225 93.21 -0.60 31.36
CA ALA A 1225 92.95 0.64 30.65
C ALA A 1225 92.26 0.37 29.30
N GLN A 1226 91.44 1.35 28.87
CA GLN A 1226 90.99 1.66 27.49
C GLN A 1226 90.67 0.49 26.55
N LEU A 1227 89.38 0.34 26.23
CA LEU A 1227 88.90 -0.36 25.04
C LEU A 1227 87.94 0.56 24.26
N GLU A 1228 88.46 1.08 23.15
CA GLU A 1228 87.67 1.37 21.96
C GLU A 1228 87.38 0.03 21.26
N THR A 1229 86.08 -0.19 21.01
CA THR A 1229 85.51 -0.85 19.83
C THR A 1229 86.28 -2.01 19.19
N LEU A 1230 85.75 -3.22 19.41
CA LEU A 1230 85.68 -4.26 18.38
C LEU A 1230 84.19 -4.61 18.17
N ASN A 1231 83.68 -4.25 16.99
CA ASN A 1231 82.83 -5.14 16.21
C ASN A 1231 83.64 -6.44 16.04
N TRP A 1232 83.16 -7.62 16.44
CA TRP A 1232 82.41 -8.53 15.56
C TRP A 1232 82.93 -8.50 14.11
N ASN A 1233 83.42 -9.58 13.50
CA ASN A 1233 83.54 -10.99 13.88
C ASN A 1233 84.52 -11.62 12.86
N PRO A 1234 84.94 -12.89 13.00
CA PRO A 1234 84.07 -13.96 12.52
C PRO A 1234 83.39 -14.72 13.64
#